data_AF-A0A9E0SUW3-F1
#
_entry.id   AF-A0A9E0SUW3-F1
#
_cell.length_a   1.000
_cell.length_b   1.000
_cell.length_c   1.000
_cell.angle_alpha   90.00
_cell.angle_beta   90.00
_cell.angle_gamma   90.00
#
_symmetry.space_group_name_H-M   'P 1'
#
loop_
_entity.id
_entity.type
_entity.pdbx_description
1 polymer ?
#
loop_
_entity_poly.entity_id
_entity_poly.type
_entity_poly.pdbx_seq_one_letter_code
_entity_poly.pdbx_strand_id
1 'polypeptide(L)'
;MRRSAGLNRAAHGAVALAALAGGFWIAVHHPIAPAAAMLGFGTIALVAARWPQAWLTLLPAALPWLDFAPWTGWVAVGEFDLLVLAAIAAGHARLAWRDEPASRWPKPVTGIAALLALTLAIGIARGVLDATPSTSGWFQSYLDPLNTWRVAKSLAWTLLLLPLLLRALRDSADATYERIARGMLIGLALVAFAVLRERVAYPGWLDFTKPYRTVAWFWEMHVGGAAIDAYVALATPFAAWALWHATTPWRWSCAALLALLVLYAGLTTFSRGVYLAVGAPLAWLGLWLSHGHFGLDLRRWMLRVALALIAAALLAAVVAWIEDRYGLSGVIAALVLQVGVWLAWTASERTRRWRRGAGLALAATLLVEVVVVLGAGSFMLSRFASSEHDFDNRVAHWKSGIGLIATPVDGLIGIGIGRLPAHYVRTGPRHELSGSARYDPGPPPAVLLAGAPTSPRLTGLMRLTQRVPLATTGHYRATLVTHVDKPAVIGIAVCETHLIYARACQDNDIQLLPDGPARRDVVLEGDPLTRGPAWAPREAVLALAVLTPGVDVRLERISLQAPDGRELLANGDFAAGLAHWFPSAVYYYLPWHIDNLLLEVLIERGALGLVALGLLAGGAAWLPFSAGGRARTWAPFLAASLYGVLLVGLVSSVMDAPRVALLALLLACLGYTAAAGSGRPPTASPAAPA
;
A
#
# COMPACT_ATOMS: atom_id res chain seq x y z
N MET A 1 -7.70 -43.05 6.35
CA MET A 1 -6.62 -42.14 6.83
C MET A 1 -5.38 -42.13 5.93
N ARG A 2 -4.85 -43.28 5.45
CA ARG A 2 -3.68 -43.28 4.53
C ARG A 2 -3.94 -42.61 3.15
N ARG A 3 -5.10 -42.87 2.53
CA ARG A 3 -5.48 -42.23 1.24
C ARG A 3 -5.62 -40.69 1.33
N SER A 4 -6.22 -40.18 2.41
CA SER A 4 -6.37 -38.73 2.64
C SER A 4 -5.04 -38.02 2.92
N ALA A 5 -4.09 -38.70 3.57
CA ALA A 5 -2.74 -38.18 3.79
C ALA A 5 -1.91 -38.14 2.49
N GLY A 6 -2.10 -39.12 1.59
CA GLY A 6 -1.51 -39.11 0.25
C GLY A 6 -2.01 -37.95 -0.62
N LEU A 7 -3.32 -37.71 -0.63
CA LEU A 7 -3.93 -36.64 -1.42
C LEU A 7 -3.48 -35.23 -0.98
N ASN A 8 -3.36 -35.00 0.33
CA ASN A 8 -2.87 -33.71 0.85
C ASN A 8 -1.40 -33.46 0.51
N ARG A 9 -0.55 -34.49 0.55
CA ARG A 9 0.86 -34.36 0.12
C ARG A 9 0.98 -34.05 -1.36
N ALA A 10 0.20 -34.74 -2.20
CA ALA A 10 0.16 -34.45 -3.63
C ALA A 10 -0.29 -33.00 -3.91
N ALA A 11 -1.31 -32.50 -3.20
CA ALA A 11 -1.77 -31.12 -3.33
C ALA A 11 -0.69 -30.10 -2.92
N HIS A 12 -0.02 -30.30 -1.78
CA HIS A 12 1.10 -29.43 -1.39
C HIS A 12 2.27 -29.51 -2.36
N GLY A 13 2.60 -30.70 -2.87
CA GLY A 13 3.63 -30.88 -3.90
C GLY A 13 3.30 -30.14 -5.19
N ALA A 14 2.04 -30.22 -5.64
CA ALA A 14 1.57 -29.50 -6.82
C ALA A 14 1.68 -27.97 -6.64
N VAL A 15 1.26 -27.44 -5.48
CA VAL A 15 1.40 -26.01 -5.18
C VAL A 15 2.88 -25.60 -5.12
N ALA A 16 3.74 -26.42 -4.53
CA ALA A 16 5.17 -26.13 -4.44
C ALA A 16 5.81 -26.04 -5.83
N LEU A 17 5.52 -27.01 -6.70
CA LEU A 17 6.01 -27.04 -8.08
C LEU A 17 5.44 -25.88 -8.90
N ALA A 18 4.15 -25.58 -8.77
CA ALA A 18 3.53 -24.46 -9.46
C ALA A 18 4.12 -23.11 -9.03
N ALA A 19 4.36 -22.92 -7.73
CA ALA A 19 4.97 -21.69 -7.22
C ALA A 19 6.45 -21.57 -7.64
N LEU A 20 7.20 -22.68 -7.66
CA LEU A 20 8.59 -22.70 -8.11
C LEU A 20 8.68 -22.39 -9.62
N ALA A 21 7.87 -23.08 -10.43
CA ALA A 21 7.81 -22.88 -11.88
C ALA A 21 7.33 -21.46 -12.22
N GLY A 22 6.27 -20.99 -11.56
CA GLY A 22 5.76 -19.63 -11.75
C GLY A 22 6.77 -18.55 -11.34
N GLY A 23 7.49 -18.75 -10.22
CA GLY A 23 8.53 -17.83 -9.77
C GLY A 23 9.71 -17.76 -10.73
N PHE A 24 10.21 -18.91 -11.21
CA PHE A 24 11.24 -18.93 -12.25
C PHE A 24 10.75 -18.33 -13.58
N TRP A 25 9.51 -18.62 -13.97
CA TRP A 25 8.92 -18.08 -15.19
C TRP A 25 8.87 -16.55 -15.14
N ILE A 26 8.39 -15.97 -14.05
CA ILE A 26 8.39 -14.51 -13.85
C ILE A 26 9.82 -13.98 -13.85
N ALA A 27 10.74 -14.61 -13.11
CA ALA A 27 12.13 -14.16 -13.00
C ALA A 27 12.88 -14.15 -14.35
N VAL A 28 12.67 -15.17 -15.19
CA VAL A 28 13.26 -15.25 -16.55
C VAL A 28 12.72 -14.15 -17.47
N HIS A 29 11.48 -13.72 -17.26
CA HIS A 29 10.84 -12.64 -18.03
C HIS A 29 11.05 -11.24 -17.42
N HIS A 30 11.88 -11.12 -16.39
CA HIS A 30 12.13 -9.82 -15.79
C HIS A 30 12.73 -8.85 -16.83
N PRO A 31 12.16 -7.64 -17.06
CA PRO A 31 12.44 -6.85 -18.26
C PRO A 31 13.87 -6.30 -18.34
N ILE A 32 14.49 -6.06 -17.19
CA ILE A 32 15.83 -5.45 -17.12
C ILE A 32 16.92 -6.48 -16.82
N ALA A 33 16.77 -7.25 -15.73
CA ALA A 33 17.82 -8.10 -15.19
C ALA A 33 17.32 -9.53 -14.86
N PRO A 34 16.99 -10.36 -15.88
CA PRO A 34 16.45 -11.70 -15.67
C PRO A 34 17.39 -12.61 -14.87
N ALA A 35 18.70 -12.57 -15.13
CA ALA A 35 19.68 -13.34 -14.37
C ALA A 35 19.69 -12.96 -12.88
N ALA A 36 19.64 -11.66 -12.56
CA ALA A 36 19.61 -11.19 -11.17
C ALA A 36 18.30 -11.58 -10.46
N ALA A 37 17.16 -11.46 -11.16
CA ALA A 37 15.87 -11.89 -10.65
C ALA A 37 15.83 -13.40 -10.35
N MET A 38 16.40 -14.23 -11.24
CA MET A 38 16.50 -15.69 -11.03
C MET A 38 17.39 -16.04 -9.84
N LEU A 39 18.57 -15.41 -9.73
CA LEU A 39 19.49 -15.61 -8.60
C LEU A 39 18.85 -15.15 -7.29
N GLY A 40 18.18 -13.99 -7.29
CA GLY A 40 17.44 -13.48 -6.14
C GLY A 40 16.32 -14.44 -5.71
N PHE A 41 15.48 -14.88 -6.65
CA PHE A 41 14.42 -15.85 -6.41
C PHE A 41 14.97 -17.17 -5.85
N GLY A 42 16.00 -17.74 -6.48
CA GLY A 42 16.66 -18.97 -6.02
C GLY A 42 17.24 -18.83 -4.62
N THR A 43 17.89 -17.72 -4.33
CA THR A 43 18.46 -17.42 -3.00
C THR A 43 17.37 -17.34 -1.93
N ILE A 44 16.28 -16.62 -2.21
CA ILE A 44 15.14 -16.52 -1.29
C ILE A 44 14.49 -17.88 -1.08
N ALA A 45 14.32 -18.69 -2.14
CA ALA A 45 13.75 -20.03 -2.04
C ALA A 45 14.63 -20.94 -1.16
N LEU A 46 15.95 -20.87 -1.29
CA LEU A 46 16.90 -21.59 -0.44
C LEU A 46 16.84 -21.13 1.02
N VAL A 47 16.79 -19.81 1.26
CA VAL A 47 16.61 -19.23 2.60
C VAL A 47 15.30 -19.70 3.22
N ALA A 48 14.19 -19.68 2.47
CA ALA A 48 12.88 -20.14 2.92
C ALA A 48 12.86 -21.66 3.17
N ALA A 49 13.59 -22.46 2.38
CA ALA A 49 13.73 -23.89 2.60
C ALA A 49 14.54 -24.19 3.86
N ARG A 50 15.61 -23.43 4.11
CA ARG A 50 16.50 -23.58 5.28
C ARG A 50 15.88 -23.08 6.58
N TRP A 51 15.11 -21.99 6.50
CA TRP A 51 14.41 -21.35 7.63
C TRP A 51 12.93 -21.10 7.28
N PRO A 52 12.05 -22.09 7.48
CA PRO A 52 10.69 -22.06 6.94
C PRO A 52 9.72 -21.05 7.57
N GLN A 53 10.17 -20.35 8.61
CA GLN A 53 9.44 -19.23 9.22
C GLN A 53 10.10 -17.87 8.90
N ALA A 54 11.15 -17.81 8.07
CA ALA A 54 11.82 -16.57 7.70
C ALA A 54 10.90 -15.63 6.90
N TRP A 55 9.99 -16.18 6.10
CA TRP A 55 9.01 -15.41 5.32
C TRP A 55 8.14 -14.50 6.19
N LEU A 56 7.86 -14.89 7.45
CA LEU A 56 7.10 -14.08 8.41
C LEU A 56 7.79 -12.75 8.70
N THR A 57 9.12 -12.69 8.63
CA THR A 57 9.91 -11.47 8.81
C THR A 57 10.24 -10.82 7.47
N LEU A 58 10.60 -11.62 6.46
CA LEU A 58 11.02 -11.10 5.15
C LEU A 58 9.88 -10.41 4.39
N LEU A 59 8.66 -10.96 4.39
CA LEU A 59 7.54 -10.34 3.67
C LEU A 59 7.22 -8.93 4.18
N PRO A 60 6.96 -8.70 5.48
CA PRO A 60 6.63 -7.36 5.95
C PRO A 60 7.81 -6.37 5.87
N ALA A 61 9.06 -6.87 5.96
CA ALA A 61 10.26 -6.05 5.82
C ALA A 61 10.54 -5.62 4.37
N ALA A 62 10.29 -6.51 3.41
CA ALA A 62 10.52 -6.26 1.99
C ALA A 62 9.40 -5.48 1.32
N LEU A 63 8.17 -5.57 1.85
CA LEU A 63 6.98 -4.97 1.27
C LEU A 63 7.17 -3.51 0.82
N PRO A 64 7.75 -2.61 1.65
CA PRO A 64 7.80 -1.20 1.27
C PRO A 64 8.76 -0.86 0.15
N TRP A 65 9.73 -1.72 -0.19
CA TRP A 65 10.82 -1.34 -1.09
C TRP A 65 11.06 -2.32 -2.25
N LEU A 66 10.61 -3.58 -2.12
CA LEU A 66 10.83 -4.61 -3.13
C LEU A 66 9.80 -4.50 -4.27
N ASP A 67 9.83 -3.37 -4.95
CA ASP A 67 9.03 -3.10 -6.15
C ASP A 67 9.79 -2.08 -6.99
N PHE A 68 10.15 -2.50 -8.20
CA PHE A 68 10.91 -1.69 -9.14
C PHE A 68 10.05 -1.27 -10.33
N ALA A 69 8.72 -1.20 -10.19
CA ALA A 69 7.80 -0.78 -11.24
C ALA A 69 8.24 0.46 -12.06
N PRO A 70 8.78 1.56 -11.46
CA PRO A 70 9.29 2.70 -12.24
C PRO A 70 10.47 2.40 -13.17
N TRP A 71 11.18 1.29 -12.94
CA TRP A 71 12.29 0.81 -13.77
C TRP A 71 11.88 -0.35 -14.65
N THR A 72 11.05 -1.28 -14.17
CA THR A 72 10.68 -2.47 -14.95
C THR A 72 9.48 -2.24 -15.85
N GLY A 73 8.67 -1.22 -15.59
CA GLY A 73 7.39 -0.98 -16.25
C GLY A 73 6.32 -2.01 -15.89
N TRP A 74 6.63 -2.91 -14.95
CA TRP A 74 5.70 -3.92 -14.48
C TRP A 74 4.68 -3.30 -13.52
N VAL A 75 3.39 -3.47 -13.83
CA VAL A 75 2.28 -3.01 -12.98
C VAL A 75 1.51 -4.19 -12.39
N ALA A 76 1.33 -5.26 -13.15
CA ALA A 76 0.50 -6.39 -12.71
C ALA A 76 1.24 -7.41 -11.83
N VAL A 77 2.49 -7.68 -12.17
CA VAL A 77 3.45 -8.46 -11.38
C VAL A 77 4.53 -7.53 -10.84
N GLY A 78 5.28 -7.95 -9.83
CA GLY A 78 6.41 -7.19 -9.30
C GLY A 78 7.40 -8.10 -8.60
N GLU A 79 8.55 -7.55 -8.20
CA GLU A 79 9.64 -8.33 -7.60
C GLU A 79 9.25 -8.86 -6.22
N PHE A 80 8.32 -8.20 -5.53
CA PHE A 80 7.70 -8.71 -4.31
C PHE A 80 6.99 -10.06 -4.53
N ASP A 81 6.41 -10.30 -5.71
CA ASP A 81 5.74 -11.58 -6.02
C ASP A 81 6.75 -12.74 -6.04
N LEU A 82 8.00 -12.50 -6.46
CA LEU A 82 9.07 -13.52 -6.42
C LEU A 82 9.37 -13.95 -4.97
N LEU A 83 9.42 -13.01 -4.03
CA LEU A 83 9.59 -13.31 -2.61
C LEU A 83 8.44 -14.14 -2.05
N VAL A 84 7.20 -13.78 -2.40
CA VAL A 84 5.99 -14.52 -2.00
C VAL A 84 5.99 -15.95 -2.57
N LEU A 85 6.25 -16.09 -3.86
CA LEU A 85 6.30 -17.38 -4.55
C LEU A 85 7.40 -18.28 -4.01
N ALA A 86 8.57 -17.73 -3.67
CA ALA A 86 9.65 -18.48 -3.05
C ALA A 86 9.25 -19.01 -1.66
N ALA A 87 8.55 -18.20 -0.86
CA ALA A 87 8.02 -18.62 0.43
C ALA A 87 6.95 -19.73 0.29
N ILE A 88 6.03 -19.59 -0.68
CA ILE A 88 5.01 -20.60 -0.99
C ILE A 88 5.67 -21.90 -1.45
N ALA A 89 6.60 -21.82 -2.41
CA ALA A 89 7.29 -22.98 -2.96
C ALA A 89 8.02 -23.78 -1.87
N ALA A 90 8.88 -23.12 -1.10
CA ALA A 90 9.65 -23.77 -0.04
C ALA A 90 8.76 -24.28 1.11
N GLY A 91 7.77 -23.49 1.52
CA GLY A 91 6.85 -23.86 2.59
C GLY A 91 6.00 -25.08 2.23
N HIS A 92 5.42 -25.09 1.03
CA HIS A 92 4.61 -26.21 0.56
C HIS A 92 5.44 -27.44 0.25
N ALA A 93 6.66 -27.30 -0.27
CA ALA A 93 7.57 -28.42 -0.47
C ALA A 93 7.86 -29.13 0.86
N ARG A 94 8.08 -28.36 1.94
CA ARG A 94 8.28 -28.93 3.28
C ARG A 94 7.05 -29.68 3.80
N LEU A 95 5.84 -29.15 3.55
CA LEU A 95 4.59 -29.82 3.93
C LEU A 95 4.33 -31.09 3.12
N ALA A 96 4.78 -31.14 1.86
CA ALA A 96 4.69 -32.34 1.02
C ALA A 96 5.67 -33.44 1.47
N TRP A 97 6.88 -33.04 1.89
CA TRP A 97 7.95 -33.98 2.27
C TRP A 97 7.80 -34.59 3.67
N ARG A 98 7.26 -33.83 4.64
CA ARG A 98 7.16 -34.31 6.02
C ARG A 98 5.94 -35.21 6.19
N ASP A 99 6.14 -36.41 6.71
CA ASP A 99 5.06 -37.35 7.06
C ASP A 99 4.43 -36.94 8.39
N GLU A 100 3.77 -35.78 8.38
CA GLU A 100 3.04 -35.27 9.54
C GLU A 100 1.54 -35.45 9.35
N PRO A 101 0.79 -35.81 10.42
CA PRO A 101 -0.63 -36.01 10.32
C PRO A 101 -1.31 -34.76 9.77
N ALA A 102 -2.14 -34.95 8.74
CA ALA A 102 -2.92 -33.89 8.10
C ALA A 102 -3.62 -33.07 9.18
N SER A 103 -3.12 -31.86 9.41
CA SER A 103 -3.59 -31.09 10.55
C SER A 103 -4.98 -30.57 10.23
N ARG A 104 -5.97 -30.91 11.06
CA ARG A 104 -7.33 -30.39 10.87
C ARG A 104 -7.33 -28.89 11.17
N TRP A 105 -7.76 -28.11 10.20
CA TRP A 105 -7.98 -26.68 10.39
C TRP A 105 -9.19 -26.50 11.32
N PRO A 106 -9.19 -25.48 12.21
CA PRO A 106 -10.40 -25.15 12.95
C PRO A 106 -11.55 -24.88 11.96
N LYS A 107 -12.73 -25.44 12.20
CA LYS A 107 -13.93 -25.25 11.36
C LYS A 107 -14.17 -23.79 10.94
N PRO A 108 -14.12 -22.78 11.84
CA PRO A 108 -14.31 -21.38 11.43
C PRO A 108 -13.24 -20.89 10.45
N VAL A 109 -12.01 -21.40 10.56
CA VAL A 109 -10.90 -21.07 9.65
C VAL A 109 -11.08 -21.73 8.28
N THR A 110 -11.53 -22.99 8.25
CA THR A 110 -11.87 -23.67 6.99
C THR A 110 -13.02 -22.94 6.27
N GLY A 111 -14.04 -22.53 7.00
CA GLY A 111 -15.19 -21.80 6.45
C GLY A 111 -14.78 -20.47 5.80
N ILE A 112 -14.01 -19.64 6.51
CA ILE A 112 -13.55 -18.37 5.95
C ILE A 112 -12.59 -18.58 4.77
N ALA A 113 -11.69 -19.56 4.83
CA ALA A 113 -10.78 -19.88 3.72
C ALA A 113 -11.54 -20.33 2.46
N ALA A 114 -12.59 -21.14 2.63
CA ALA A 114 -13.45 -21.58 1.53
C ALA A 114 -14.22 -20.40 0.91
N LEU A 115 -14.77 -19.50 1.75
CA LEU A 115 -15.46 -18.30 1.27
C LEU A 115 -14.50 -17.38 0.51
N LEU A 116 -13.30 -17.14 1.05
CA LEU A 116 -12.26 -16.37 0.39
C LEU A 116 -11.86 -17.00 -0.96
N ALA A 117 -11.64 -18.32 -1.01
CA ALA A 117 -11.33 -19.02 -2.25
C ALA A 117 -12.48 -18.93 -3.28
N LEU A 118 -13.74 -19.01 -2.82
CA LEU A 118 -14.91 -18.86 -3.68
C LEU A 118 -14.99 -17.45 -4.27
N THR A 119 -14.84 -16.41 -3.45
CA THR A 119 -14.84 -15.01 -3.91
C THR A 119 -13.68 -14.73 -4.88
N LEU A 120 -12.51 -15.32 -4.66
CA LEU A 120 -11.37 -15.24 -5.57
C LEU A 120 -11.69 -15.88 -6.93
N ALA A 121 -12.19 -17.12 -6.92
CA ALA A 121 -12.48 -17.87 -8.13
C ALA A 121 -13.55 -17.18 -8.98
N ILE A 122 -14.64 -16.74 -8.35
CA ILE A 122 -15.71 -16.01 -9.04
C ILE A 122 -15.19 -14.66 -9.56
N GLY A 123 -14.47 -13.91 -8.72
CA GLY A 123 -13.95 -12.59 -9.08
C GLY A 123 -12.97 -12.63 -10.24
N ILE A 124 -12.05 -13.61 -10.28
CA ILE A 124 -11.15 -13.84 -11.41
C ILE A 124 -11.94 -14.24 -12.66
N ALA A 125 -12.84 -15.22 -12.56
CA ALA A 125 -13.62 -15.69 -13.71
C ALA A 125 -14.39 -14.54 -14.35
N ARG A 126 -15.10 -13.75 -13.53
CA ARG A 126 -15.83 -12.56 -14.00
C ARG A 126 -14.92 -11.49 -14.56
N GLY A 127 -13.80 -11.21 -13.89
CA GLY A 127 -12.86 -10.19 -14.34
C GLY A 127 -12.22 -10.52 -15.69
N VAL A 128 -11.84 -11.78 -15.91
CA VAL A 128 -11.30 -12.24 -17.20
C VAL A 128 -12.37 -12.26 -18.29
N LEU A 129 -13.61 -12.67 -17.98
CA LEU A 129 -14.71 -12.69 -18.95
C LEU A 129 -15.16 -11.28 -19.38
N ASP A 130 -15.13 -10.29 -18.48
CA ASP A 130 -15.44 -8.90 -18.82
C ASP A 130 -14.30 -8.18 -19.56
N ALA A 131 -13.06 -8.59 -19.32
CA ALA A 131 -11.91 -7.98 -19.94
C ALA A 131 -11.84 -8.30 -21.43
N THR A 132 -11.89 -7.26 -22.25
CA THR A 132 -11.68 -7.38 -23.70
C THR A 132 -10.17 -7.57 -23.94
N PRO A 133 -9.72 -8.67 -24.55
CA PRO A 133 -8.29 -8.84 -24.84
C PRO A 133 -7.87 -7.82 -25.88
N SER A 134 -7.10 -6.80 -25.51
CA SER A 134 -6.61 -5.78 -26.46
C SER A 134 -5.15 -5.98 -26.86
N THR A 135 -4.31 -6.51 -25.94
CA THR A 135 -2.89 -6.81 -26.19
C THR A 135 -2.43 -8.01 -25.35
N SER A 136 -1.64 -8.92 -25.91
CA SER A 136 -0.97 -9.98 -25.15
C SER A 136 0.39 -9.48 -24.65
N GLY A 137 0.76 -9.86 -23.42
CA GLY A 137 2.08 -9.53 -22.86
C GLY A 137 2.05 -8.99 -21.43
N TRP A 138 3.23 -8.53 -20.96
CA TRP A 138 3.46 -8.10 -19.58
C TRP A 138 3.08 -6.62 -19.31
N PHE A 139 2.87 -5.83 -20.37
CA PHE A 139 2.67 -4.38 -20.31
C PHE A 139 1.23 -3.97 -20.63
N GLN A 140 0.28 -4.69 -20.04
CA GLN A 140 -1.15 -4.44 -20.19
C GLN A 140 -1.62 -3.26 -19.34
N SER A 141 -2.65 -2.56 -19.81
CA SER A 141 -3.27 -1.43 -19.11
C SER A 141 -4.25 -1.89 -18.02
N TYR A 142 -4.78 -0.93 -17.25
CA TYR A 142 -5.81 -1.20 -16.23
C TYR A 142 -7.15 -1.67 -16.80
N LEU A 143 -7.38 -1.48 -18.10
CA LEU A 143 -8.59 -1.91 -18.78
C LEU A 143 -8.48 -3.36 -19.27
N ASP A 144 -7.27 -3.89 -19.31
CA ASP A 144 -6.94 -5.21 -19.87
C ASP A 144 -7.06 -6.34 -18.83
N PRO A 145 -7.07 -7.62 -19.26
CA PRO A 145 -7.28 -8.77 -18.37
C PRO A 145 -6.27 -8.89 -17.22
N LEU A 146 -5.01 -8.46 -17.42
CA LEU A 146 -3.96 -8.63 -16.41
C LEU A 146 -4.19 -7.74 -15.17
N ASN A 147 -5.01 -6.70 -15.26
CA ASN A 147 -5.44 -5.93 -14.08
C ASN A 147 -6.27 -6.78 -13.10
N THR A 148 -7.06 -7.75 -13.61
CA THR A 148 -7.77 -8.73 -12.78
C THR A 148 -6.79 -9.51 -11.91
N TRP A 149 -5.69 -9.99 -12.52
CA TRP A 149 -4.64 -10.69 -11.79
C TRP A 149 -3.93 -9.79 -10.78
N ARG A 150 -3.59 -8.55 -11.18
CA ARG A 150 -2.93 -7.55 -10.32
C ARG A 150 -3.66 -7.41 -8.98
N VAL A 151 -4.99 -7.25 -9.01
CA VAL A 151 -5.80 -7.07 -7.79
C VAL A 151 -6.05 -8.40 -7.08
N ALA A 152 -6.30 -9.48 -7.82
CA ALA A 152 -6.61 -10.81 -7.27
C ALA A 152 -5.44 -11.45 -6.51
N LYS A 153 -4.19 -11.14 -6.89
CA LYS A 153 -3.00 -11.81 -6.34
C LYS A 153 -2.86 -11.66 -4.82
N SER A 154 -3.28 -10.54 -4.24
CA SER A 154 -3.25 -10.34 -2.77
C SER A 154 -4.03 -11.44 -2.02
N LEU A 155 -5.21 -11.80 -2.53
CA LEU A 155 -6.05 -12.84 -1.97
C LEU A 155 -5.53 -14.25 -2.30
N ALA A 156 -5.06 -14.46 -3.54
CA ALA A 156 -4.45 -15.73 -3.95
C ALA A 156 -3.24 -16.09 -3.08
N TRP A 157 -2.32 -15.14 -2.91
CA TRP A 157 -1.15 -15.27 -2.05
C TRP A 157 -1.52 -15.49 -0.59
N THR A 158 -2.53 -14.80 -0.07
CA THR A 158 -3.03 -15.03 1.30
C THR A 158 -3.49 -16.48 1.49
N LEU A 159 -4.29 -17.00 0.56
CA LEU A 159 -4.81 -18.38 0.63
C LEU A 159 -3.71 -19.43 0.55
N LEU A 160 -2.68 -19.19 -0.27
CA LEU A 160 -1.54 -20.08 -0.39
C LEU A 160 -0.58 -19.98 0.82
N LEU A 161 -0.49 -18.83 1.48
CA LEU A 161 0.32 -18.68 2.71
C LEU A 161 -0.41 -19.14 3.98
N LEU A 162 -1.75 -19.21 3.97
CA LEU A 162 -2.57 -19.57 5.13
C LEU A 162 -2.21 -20.93 5.76
N PRO A 163 -1.98 -22.03 5.01
CA PRO A 163 -1.51 -23.29 5.59
C PRO A 163 -0.18 -23.14 6.36
N LEU A 164 0.73 -22.31 5.85
CA LEU A 164 2.04 -22.05 6.47
C LEU A 164 1.89 -21.22 7.75
N LEU A 165 1.03 -20.20 7.72
CA LEU A 165 0.69 -19.39 8.89
C LEU A 165 0.06 -20.23 10.00
N LEU A 166 -0.91 -21.08 9.64
CA LEU A 166 -1.55 -21.98 10.59
C LEU A 166 -0.56 -22.93 11.24
N ARG A 167 0.42 -23.42 10.47
CA ARG A 167 1.48 -24.24 11.04
C ARG A 167 2.33 -23.45 12.03
N ALA A 168 2.80 -22.26 11.65
CA ALA A 168 3.61 -21.42 12.54
C ALA A 168 2.88 -21.10 13.85
N LEU A 169 1.58 -20.80 13.78
CA LEU A 169 0.74 -20.56 14.95
C LEU A 169 0.59 -21.76 15.88
N ARG A 170 0.57 -22.99 15.33
CA ARG A 170 0.56 -24.21 16.14
C ARG A 170 1.90 -24.46 16.83
N ASP A 171 3.00 -24.13 16.16
CA ASP A 171 4.34 -24.26 16.74
C ASP A 171 4.49 -23.27 17.91
N SER A 172 4.22 -21.98 17.66
CA SER A 172 4.16 -20.96 18.71
C SER A 172 3.49 -19.68 18.16
N ALA A 173 2.36 -19.30 18.76
CA ALA A 173 1.66 -18.08 18.40
C ALA A 173 2.48 -16.82 18.71
N ASP A 174 3.19 -16.80 19.83
CA ASP A 174 4.00 -15.66 20.26
C ASP A 174 5.25 -15.50 19.38
N ALA A 175 5.97 -16.58 19.11
CA ALA A 175 7.13 -16.51 18.20
C ALA A 175 6.72 -16.13 16.77
N THR A 176 5.55 -16.57 16.32
CA THR A 176 4.99 -16.18 15.02
C THR A 176 4.72 -14.68 14.97
N TYR A 177 4.02 -14.14 15.98
CA TYR A 177 3.77 -12.70 16.07
C TYR A 177 5.08 -11.92 16.16
N GLU A 178 6.04 -12.34 16.97
CA GLU A 178 7.34 -11.66 17.08
C GLU A 178 8.09 -11.60 15.75
N ARG A 179 8.08 -12.67 14.95
CA ARG A 179 8.71 -12.67 13.62
C ARG A 179 8.06 -11.67 12.67
N ILE A 180 6.72 -11.61 12.68
CA ILE A 180 5.95 -10.63 11.92
C ILE A 180 6.27 -9.22 12.42
N ALA A 181 6.24 -9.00 13.73
CA ALA A 181 6.52 -7.71 14.34
C ALA A 181 7.93 -7.20 14.00
N ARG A 182 8.95 -8.08 14.01
CA ARG A 182 10.31 -7.73 13.55
C ARG A 182 10.30 -7.29 12.09
N GLY A 183 9.60 -8.01 11.22
CA GLY A 183 9.45 -7.64 9.82
C GLY A 183 8.77 -6.27 9.65
N MET A 184 7.65 -6.07 10.35
CA MET A 184 6.91 -4.80 10.36
C MET A 184 7.77 -3.63 10.83
N LEU A 185 8.55 -3.81 11.89
CA LEU A 185 9.44 -2.77 12.42
C LEU A 185 10.57 -2.42 11.45
N ILE A 186 11.16 -3.41 10.77
CA ILE A 186 12.16 -3.19 9.73
C ILE A 186 11.55 -2.42 8.56
N GLY A 187 10.40 -2.88 8.05
CA GLY A 187 9.70 -2.20 6.96
C GLY A 187 9.30 -0.77 7.34
N LEU A 188 8.82 -0.56 8.56
CA LEU A 188 8.44 0.75 9.07
C LEU A 188 9.62 1.70 9.20
N ALA A 189 10.79 1.21 9.62
CA ALA A 189 12.03 1.99 9.65
C ALA A 189 12.49 2.38 8.23
N LEU A 190 12.35 1.47 7.26
CA LEU A 190 12.66 1.75 5.85
C LEU A 190 11.71 2.79 5.26
N VAL A 191 10.40 2.72 5.56
CA VAL A 191 9.43 3.75 5.14
C VAL A 191 9.77 5.09 5.75
N ALA A 192 10.03 5.13 7.07
CA ALA A 192 10.38 6.37 7.75
C ALA A 192 11.65 7.01 7.15
N PHE A 193 12.67 6.20 6.85
CA PHE A 193 13.87 6.65 6.15
C PHE A 193 13.57 7.17 4.74
N ALA A 194 12.78 6.45 3.95
CA ALA A 194 12.42 6.84 2.59
C ALA A 194 11.62 8.16 2.57
N VAL A 195 10.69 8.34 3.51
CA VAL A 195 9.93 9.60 3.69
C VAL A 195 10.86 10.75 4.01
N LEU A 196 11.76 10.60 4.98
CA LEU A 196 12.73 11.64 5.32
C LEU A 196 13.59 12.04 4.12
N ARG A 197 14.09 11.03 3.38
CA ARG A 197 14.90 11.23 2.18
C ARG A 197 14.11 11.97 1.10
N GLU A 198 12.88 11.53 0.80
CA GLU A 198 12.01 12.17 -0.19
C GLU A 198 11.71 13.62 0.20
N ARG A 199 11.35 13.87 1.47
CA ARG A 199 11.05 15.23 1.90
C ARG A 199 12.23 16.16 1.85
N VAL A 200 13.43 15.71 2.21
CA VAL A 200 14.65 16.52 2.05
C VAL A 200 14.95 16.79 0.58
N ALA A 201 14.74 15.80 -0.29
CA ALA A 201 14.98 15.97 -1.72
C ALA A 201 14.02 17.02 -2.33
N TYR A 202 12.72 16.98 -2.05
CA TYR A 202 11.73 17.77 -2.82
C TYR A 202 11.21 19.02 -2.08
N PRO A 203 10.28 18.91 -1.11
CA PRO A 203 9.71 20.10 -0.46
C PRO A 203 10.66 20.76 0.56
N GLY A 204 11.45 19.96 1.27
CA GLY A 204 12.18 20.32 2.49
C GLY A 204 11.63 19.59 3.72
N TRP A 205 12.50 19.27 4.68
CA TRP A 205 12.13 18.54 5.90
C TRP A 205 11.16 19.29 6.84
N LEU A 206 11.19 20.62 6.86
CA LEU A 206 10.32 21.48 7.69
C LEU A 206 9.40 22.38 6.85
N ASP A 207 9.36 22.17 5.53
CA ASP A 207 8.44 22.90 4.66
C ASP A 207 7.12 22.14 4.56
N PHE A 208 6.10 22.65 5.26
CA PHE A 208 4.74 22.12 5.27
C PHE A 208 3.75 23.01 4.51
N THR A 209 4.25 24.01 3.77
CA THR A 209 3.43 24.98 3.04
C THR A 209 3.08 24.51 1.63
N LYS A 210 3.94 23.69 1.03
CA LYS A 210 3.76 23.17 -0.34
C LYS A 210 2.75 22.02 -0.40
N PRO A 211 1.96 21.92 -1.49
CA PRO A 211 1.03 20.82 -1.72
C PRO A 211 1.75 19.52 -2.14
N TYR A 212 2.69 19.04 -1.33
CA TYR A 212 3.51 17.85 -1.60
C TYR A 212 3.16 16.71 -0.63
N ARG A 213 2.46 15.71 -1.15
CA ARG A 213 2.13 14.47 -0.43
C ARG A 213 3.23 13.43 -0.65
N THR A 214 3.82 12.98 0.46
CA THR A 214 4.91 12.00 0.44
C THR A 214 4.39 10.60 0.12
N VAL A 215 5.11 9.83 -0.68
CA VAL A 215 4.68 8.47 -1.12
C VAL A 215 5.70 7.37 -0.81
N ALA A 216 6.93 7.71 -0.41
CA ALA A 216 8.04 6.78 -0.23
C ALA A 216 8.20 5.86 -1.48
N TRP A 217 8.40 4.56 -1.29
CA TRP A 217 8.52 3.61 -2.40
C TRP A 217 7.22 2.83 -2.69
N PHE A 218 6.06 3.42 -2.38
CA PHE A 218 4.75 2.86 -2.71
C PHE A 218 4.30 3.30 -4.11
N TRP A 219 4.86 2.65 -5.14
CA TRP A 219 4.62 3.00 -6.54
C TRP A 219 3.20 2.76 -7.03
N GLU A 220 2.39 1.97 -6.32
CA GLU A 220 0.95 1.86 -6.59
C GLU A 220 0.25 3.22 -6.53
N MET A 221 0.87 4.22 -5.87
CA MET A 221 0.35 5.56 -5.80
C MET A 221 0.44 6.38 -7.09
N HIS A 222 1.01 5.83 -8.18
CA HIS A 222 1.11 6.51 -9.47
C HIS A 222 -0.24 6.83 -10.12
N VAL A 223 -1.33 6.23 -9.64
CA VAL A 223 -2.72 6.53 -10.00
C VAL A 223 -3.54 7.04 -8.79
N GLY A 224 -2.86 7.51 -7.74
CA GLY A 224 -3.49 8.02 -6.52
C GLY A 224 -3.60 6.98 -5.41
N GLY A 225 -4.73 6.92 -4.71
CA GLY A 225 -4.96 5.95 -3.64
C GLY A 225 -4.21 6.23 -2.33
N ALA A 226 -4.10 5.17 -1.51
CA ALA A 226 -3.73 5.23 -0.09
C ALA A 226 -2.80 4.08 0.35
N ALA A 227 -1.88 3.64 -0.51
CA ALA A 227 -0.98 2.53 -0.18
C ALA A 227 -0.09 2.84 1.04
N ILE A 228 0.62 3.98 1.06
CA ILE A 228 1.43 4.40 2.22
C ILE A 228 0.55 4.66 3.46
N ASP A 229 -0.60 5.30 3.26
CA ASP A 229 -1.59 5.61 4.30
C ASP A 229 -2.04 4.36 5.05
N ALA A 230 -2.47 3.34 4.29
CA ALA A 230 -2.89 2.04 4.82
C ALA A 230 -1.72 1.30 5.48
N TYR A 231 -0.52 1.34 4.89
CA TYR A 231 0.68 0.73 5.49
C TYR A 231 1.04 1.37 6.84
N VAL A 232 1.08 2.71 6.92
CA VAL A 232 1.39 3.44 8.16
C VAL A 232 0.34 3.11 9.24
N ALA A 233 -0.94 3.11 8.89
CA ALA A 233 -2.01 2.73 9.82
C ALA A 233 -1.87 1.28 10.33
N LEU A 234 -1.52 0.33 9.44
CA LEU A 234 -1.25 -1.06 9.81
C LEU A 234 0.00 -1.20 10.69
N ALA A 235 1.07 -0.48 10.38
CA ALA A 235 2.39 -0.68 10.98
C ALA A 235 2.58 0.05 12.30
N THR A 236 1.91 1.19 12.52
CA THR A 236 2.14 2.02 13.72
C THR A 236 1.90 1.27 15.04
N PRO A 237 0.87 0.41 15.19
CA PRO A 237 0.68 -0.38 16.40
C PRO A 237 1.84 -1.37 16.70
N PHE A 238 2.65 -1.75 15.72
CA PHE A 238 3.87 -2.53 15.95
C PHE A 238 5.00 -1.68 16.56
N ALA A 239 5.10 -0.39 16.24
CA ALA A 239 6.00 0.53 16.95
C ALA A 239 5.57 0.69 18.42
N ALA A 240 4.27 0.81 18.67
CA ALA A 240 3.72 0.80 20.03
C ALA A 240 4.02 -0.52 20.77
N TRP A 241 3.91 -1.67 20.07
CA TRP A 241 4.29 -2.97 20.62
C TRP A 241 5.77 -3.02 21.02
N ALA A 242 6.67 -2.49 20.17
CA ALA A 242 8.11 -2.42 20.46
C ALA A 242 8.40 -1.54 21.68
N LEU A 243 7.77 -0.37 21.77
CA LEU A 243 7.87 0.54 22.93
C LEU A 243 7.41 -0.13 24.22
N TRP A 244 6.30 -0.88 24.16
CA TRP A 244 5.73 -1.57 25.32
C TRP A 244 6.62 -2.71 25.82
N HIS A 245 7.16 -3.52 24.90
CA HIS A 245 7.97 -4.71 25.23
C HIS A 245 9.47 -4.41 25.38
N ALA A 246 9.93 -3.19 25.10
CA ALA A 246 11.32 -2.81 25.31
C ALA A 246 11.73 -2.93 26.78
N THR A 247 12.71 -3.80 27.05
CA THR A 247 13.22 -4.09 28.39
C THR A 247 14.43 -3.24 28.78
N THR A 248 15.15 -2.69 27.81
CA THR A 248 16.36 -1.88 28.01
C THR A 248 16.16 -0.43 27.53
N PRO A 249 16.85 0.56 28.13
CA PRO A 249 16.78 1.96 27.68
C PRO A 249 17.15 2.15 26.21
N TRP A 250 18.16 1.42 25.73
CA TRP A 250 18.57 1.46 24.32
C TRP A 250 17.44 1.01 23.38
N ARG A 251 16.87 -0.18 23.61
CA ARG A 251 15.77 -0.71 22.79
C ARG A 251 14.55 0.21 22.82
N TRP A 252 14.26 0.77 23.99
CA TRP A 252 13.18 1.73 24.15
C TRP A 252 13.44 3.02 23.37
N SER A 253 14.68 3.55 23.43
CA SER A 253 15.07 4.77 22.71
C SER A 253 15.02 4.58 21.19
N CYS A 254 15.47 3.43 20.68
CA CYS A 254 15.32 3.10 19.25
C CYS A 254 13.85 3.03 18.84
N ALA A 255 12.99 2.41 19.64
CA ALA A 255 11.56 2.34 19.37
C ALA A 255 10.87 3.71 19.48
N ALA A 256 11.34 4.58 20.39
CA ALA A 256 10.86 5.96 20.56
C ALA A 256 11.25 6.83 19.36
N LEU A 257 12.50 6.74 18.90
CA LEU A 257 12.95 7.41 17.68
C LEU A 257 12.15 6.94 16.48
N LEU A 258 11.93 5.63 16.33
CA LEU A 258 11.09 5.11 15.25
C LEU A 258 9.66 5.66 15.35
N ALA A 259 9.06 5.73 16.54
CA ALA A 259 7.72 6.30 16.72
C ALA A 259 7.63 7.76 16.28
N LEU A 260 8.65 8.58 16.59
CA LEU A 260 8.75 9.97 16.11
C LEU A 260 8.80 10.03 14.59
N LEU A 261 9.71 9.25 13.97
CA LEU A 261 9.86 9.26 12.52
C LEU A 261 8.61 8.72 11.78
N VAL A 262 7.88 7.80 12.41
CA VAL A 262 6.62 7.27 11.88
C VAL A 262 5.49 8.27 12.00
N LEU A 263 5.44 9.04 13.10
CA LEU A 263 4.50 10.14 13.23
C LEU A 263 4.76 11.20 12.16
N TYR A 264 6.02 11.59 11.95
CA TYR A 264 6.43 12.48 10.86
C TYR A 264 5.96 11.95 9.50
N ALA A 265 6.22 10.67 9.24
CA ALA A 265 5.81 10.02 7.99
C ALA A 265 4.30 10.07 7.80
N GLY A 266 3.53 9.72 8.81
CA GLY A 266 2.06 9.80 8.81
C GLY A 266 1.56 11.22 8.59
N LEU A 267 2.09 12.20 9.32
CA LEU A 267 1.68 13.60 9.21
C LEU A 267 1.97 14.19 7.82
N THR A 268 3.13 13.87 7.24
CA THR A 268 3.55 14.40 5.94
C THR A 268 3.00 13.64 4.73
N THR A 269 2.10 12.68 4.95
CA THR A 269 1.16 12.22 3.92
C THR A 269 0.06 13.26 3.62
N PHE A 270 -0.12 14.25 4.49
CA PHE A 270 -1.20 15.24 4.40
C PHE A 270 -2.62 14.62 4.23
N SER A 271 -2.80 13.42 4.80
CA SER A 271 -4.02 12.62 4.68
C SER A 271 -4.83 12.66 5.98
N ARG A 272 -5.98 13.34 5.94
CA ARG A 272 -6.93 13.43 7.08
C ARG A 272 -7.37 12.04 7.55
N GLY A 273 -7.58 11.11 6.61
CA GLY A 273 -7.93 9.72 6.91
C GLY A 273 -6.85 9.00 7.71
N VAL A 274 -5.56 9.20 7.38
CA VAL A 274 -4.44 8.59 8.10
C VAL A 274 -4.36 9.08 9.54
N TYR A 275 -4.59 10.37 9.77
CA TYR A 275 -4.49 10.93 11.12
C TYR A 275 -5.51 10.28 12.07
N LEU A 276 -6.74 10.10 11.59
CA LEU A 276 -7.77 9.38 12.34
C LEU A 276 -7.45 7.88 12.47
N ALA A 277 -6.98 7.27 11.38
CA ALA A 277 -6.67 5.84 11.31
C ALA A 277 -5.45 5.42 12.15
N VAL A 278 -4.52 6.33 12.45
CA VAL A 278 -3.45 6.11 13.43
C VAL A 278 -3.90 6.56 14.82
N GLY A 279 -4.55 7.73 14.86
CA GLY A 279 -5.23 8.38 15.98
C GLY A 279 -5.99 7.42 16.89
N ALA A 280 -7.15 7.00 16.38
CA ALA A 280 -8.16 6.28 17.13
C ALA A 280 -7.70 4.89 17.59
N PRO A 281 -7.03 4.05 16.78
CA PRO A 281 -6.60 2.73 17.24
C PRO A 281 -5.53 2.78 18.32
N LEU A 282 -4.61 3.76 18.29
CA LEU A 282 -3.63 3.94 19.36
C LEU A 282 -4.27 4.45 20.66
N ALA A 283 -5.26 5.34 20.56
CA ALA A 283 -6.04 5.77 21.72
C ALA A 283 -6.83 4.60 22.33
N TRP A 284 -7.49 3.80 21.48
CA TRP A 284 -8.16 2.57 21.93
C TRP A 284 -7.18 1.58 22.58
N LEU A 285 -5.99 1.38 21.96
CA LEU A 285 -4.96 0.49 22.47
C LEU A 285 -4.42 0.95 23.83
N GLY A 286 -4.12 2.24 23.98
CA GLY A 286 -3.60 2.73 25.25
C GLY A 286 -4.66 2.69 26.36
N LEU A 287 -5.94 2.94 26.04
CA LEU A 287 -7.05 2.69 26.95
C LEU A 287 -7.04 1.22 27.34
N TRP A 288 -7.04 0.30 26.38
CA TRP A 288 -6.98 -1.15 26.66
C TRP A 288 -5.82 -1.52 27.61
N LEU A 289 -4.62 -1.03 27.36
CA LEU A 289 -3.43 -1.34 28.15
C LEU A 289 -3.46 -0.71 29.56
N SER A 290 -4.13 0.42 29.75
CA SER A 290 -4.26 1.07 31.06
C SER A 290 -5.18 0.32 32.03
N HIS A 291 -5.93 -0.68 31.55
CA HIS A 291 -6.92 -1.41 32.36
C HIS A 291 -6.31 -2.59 33.14
N GLY A 292 -5.18 -3.16 32.70
CA GLY A 292 -4.62 -4.38 33.29
C GLY A 292 -5.55 -5.60 33.13
N HIS A 293 -5.00 -6.79 32.96
CA HIS A 293 -5.82 -8.00 32.98
C HIS A 293 -6.32 -8.23 34.42
N PHE A 294 -7.64 -8.44 34.59
CA PHE A 294 -8.41 -8.82 35.81
C PHE A 294 -9.13 -7.70 36.61
N GLY A 295 -10.45 -7.88 36.78
CA GLY A 295 -11.28 -7.24 37.83
C GLY A 295 -11.95 -5.93 37.43
N LEU A 296 -13.19 -6.00 36.93
CA LEU A 296 -14.03 -4.82 36.64
C LEU A 296 -14.40 -4.09 37.93
N ASP A 297 -13.75 -2.96 38.22
CA ASP A 297 -14.34 -1.89 39.04
C ASP A 297 -14.84 -0.79 38.08
N LEU A 298 -16.05 -0.99 37.56
CA LEU A 298 -16.73 -0.13 36.58
C LEU A 298 -16.72 1.35 37.01
N ARG A 299 -16.69 1.61 38.31
CA ARG A 299 -16.68 2.96 38.90
C ARG A 299 -15.35 3.69 38.66
N ARG A 300 -14.21 3.02 38.84
CA ARG A 300 -12.87 3.60 38.55
C ARG A 300 -12.67 3.80 37.05
N TRP A 301 -13.26 2.93 36.24
CA TRP A 301 -13.29 3.06 34.79
C TRP A 301 -14.09 4.28 34.33
N MET A 302 -15.35 4.40 34.78
CA MET A 302 -16.18 5.57 34.50
C MET A 302 -15.52 6.87 34.97
N LEU A 303 -14.83 6.85 36.12
CA LEU A 303 -14.07 8.00 36.61
C LEU A 303 -12.87 8.36 35.72
N ARG A 304 -12.09 7.39 35.24
CA ARG A 304 -10.96 7.66 34.32
C ARG A 304 -11.42 8.10 32.94
N VAL A 305 -12.49 7.51 32.41
CA VAL A 305 -13.12 7.95 31.15
C VAL A 305 -13.71 9.34 31.33
N ALA A 306 -14.44 9.61 32.41
CA ALA A 306 -14.96 10.94 32.70
C ALA A 306 -13.84 11.95 32.88
N LEU A 307 -12.75 11.64 33.61
CA LEU A 307 -11.60 12.54 33.73
C LEU A 307 -10.90 12.76 32.39
N ALA A 308 -10.76 11.73 31.55
CA ALA A 308 -10.16 11.86 30.22
C ALA A 308 -11.04 12.71 29.30
N LEU A 309 -12.36 12.54 29.37
CA LEU A 309 -13.34 13.34 28.63
C LEU A 309 -13.39 14.79 29.16
N ILE A 310 -13.32 15.00 30.47
CA ILE A 310 -13.27 16.33 31.10
C ILE A 310 -11.95 17.04 30.78
N ALA A 311 -10.81 16.34 30.85
CA ALA A 311 -9.51 16.89 30.46
C ALA A 311 -9.47 17.19 28.96
N ALA A 312 -10.06 16.33 28.12
CA ALA A 312 -10.22 16.59 26.69
C ALA A 312 -11.15 17.77 26.44
N ALA A 313 -12.24 17.94 27.20
CA ALA A 313 -13.16 19.07 27.09
C ALA A 313 -12.55 20.39 27.59
N LEU A 314 -11.81 20.37 28.70
CA LEU A 314 -11.09 21.54 29.22
C LEU A 314 -9.95 21.96 28.30
N LEU A 315 -9.21 21.00 27.73
CA LEU A 315 -8.17 21.29 26.75
C LEU A 315 -8.77 21.75 25.42
N ALA A 316 -9.90 21.16 24.99
CA ALA A 316 -10.68 21.68 23.86
C ALA A 316 -11.20 23.10 24.14
N ALA A 317 -11.56 23.45 25.38
CA ALA A 317 -11.97 24.81 25.75
C ALA A 317 -10.80 25.81 25.81
N VAL A 318 -9.62 25.40 26.30
CA VAL A 318 -8.39 26.21 26.25
C VAL A 318 -7.94 26.42 24.80
N VAL A 319 -8.11 25.41 23.95
CA VAL A 319 -7.85 25.48 22.51
C VAL A 319 -8.92 26.31 21.81
N ALA A 320 -10.19 26.21 22.22
CA ALA A 320 -11.29 27.06 21.77
C ALA A 320 -11.06 28.54 22.10
N TRP A 321 -10.41 28.80 23.23
CA TRP A 321 -9.97 30.15 23.60
C TRP A 321 -8.77 30.64 22.76
N ILE A 322 -7.96 29.72 22.20
CA ILE A 322 -6.91 30.01 21.20
C ILE A 322 -7.52 30.10 19.77
N GLU A 323 -8.77 29.66 19.57
CA GLU A 323 -9.44 29.30 18.30
C GLU A 323 -9.92 30.48 17.47
N ASP A 324 -9.90 31.70 18.01
CA ASP A 324 -10.28 32.91 17.26
C ASP A 324 -9.32 33.23 16.09
N ARG A 325 -8.36 32.35 15.77
CA ARG A 325 -7.37 32.56 14.68
C ARG A 325 -7.07 31.42 13.70
N TYR A 326 -7.29 30.10 13.97
CA TYR A 326 -6.65 29.05 13.13
C TYR A 326 -7.39 27.70 12.86
N GLY A 327 -8.65 27.47 13.26
CA GLY A 327 -9.52 26.40 12.71
C GLY A 327 -8.98 24.95 12.65
N LEU A 328 -8.69 24.33 13.80
CA LEU A 328 -7.98 23.02 13.91
C LEU A 328 -8.66 21.96 14.80
N SER A 329 -9.99 22.01 14.95
CA SER A 329 -10.74 21.37 16.05
C SER A 329 -10.75 19.83 16.08
N GLY A 330 -10.70 19.13 14.94
CA GLY A 330 -10.82 17.65 14.93
C GLY A 330 -9.53 16.88 15.25
N VAL A 331 -8.37 17.42 14.89
CA VAL A 331 -7.08 16.71 15.00
C VAL A 331 -6.46 16.90 16.37
N ILE A 332 -6.61 18.09 16.94
CA ILE A 332 -6.12 18.42 18.28
C ILE A 332 -6.84 17.55 19.33
N ALA A 333 -8.15 17.33 19.20
CA ALA A 333 -8.91 16.47 20.11
C ALA A 333 -8.43 15.02 20.11
N ALA A 334 -8.10 14.46 18.94
CA ALA A 334 -7.59 13.09 18.82
C ALA A 334 -6.16 12.91 19.39
N LEU A 335 -5.31 13.94 19.25
CA LEU A 335 -3.93 13.95 19.76
C LEU A 335 -3.88 14.14 21.28
N VAL A 336 -4.77 14.99 21.80
CA VAL A 336 -4.98 15.16 23.22
C VAL A 336 -5.49 13.87 23.86
N LEU A 337 -6.39 13.15 23.18
CA LEU A 337 -6.81 11.81 23.60
C LEU A 337 -5.66 10.81 23.57
N GLN A 338 -4.82 10.80 22.52
CA GLN A 338 -3.65 9.94 22.44
C GLN A 338 -2.63 10.21 23.55
N VAL A 339 -2.30 11.48 23.78
CA VAL A 339 -1.37 11.90 24.84
C VAL A 339 -1.97 11.59 26.20
N GLY A 340 -3.24 11.90 26.47
CA GLY A 340 -3.91 11.61 27.74
C GLY A 340 -3.99 10.12 28.07
N VAL A 341 -4.28 9.29 27.08
CA VAL A 341 -4.26 7.83 27.19
C VAL A 341 -2.86 7.30 27.44
N TRP A 342 -1.86 7.89 26.79
CA TRP A 342 -0.47 7.47 26.96
C TRP A 342 0.14 7.93 28.29
N LEU A 343 -0.27 9.08 28.80
CA LEU A 343 0.01 9.51 30.16
C LEU A 343 -0.63 8.54 31.17
N ALA A 344 -1.87 8.09 30.94
CA ALA A 344 -2.52 7.06 31.76
C ALA A 344 -1.80 5.69 31.70
N TRP A 345 -1.15 5.37 30.58
CA TRP A 345 -0.31 4.20 30.39
C TRP A 345 1.01 4.26 31.17
N THR A 346 1.70 5.42 31.15
CA THR A 346 2.92 5.63 31.96
C THR A 346 2.66 5.65 33.47
N ALA A 347 1.45 6.05 33.88
CA ALA A 347 0.99 6.06 35.26
C ALA A 347 0.73 4.67 35.87
N SER A 348 0.78 3.59 35.07
CA SER A 348 0.67 2.21 35.56
C SER A 348 1.78 1.86 36.57
N GLU A 349 1.44 1.16 37.65
CA GLU A 349 2.36 0.76 38.73
C GLU A 349 3.50 -0.17 38.26
N ARG A 350 3.42 -0.72 37.04
CA ARG A 350 4.36 -1.69 36.48
C ARG A 350 5.58 -1.07 35.78
N THR A 351 5.63 0.26 35.64
CA THR A 351 6.68 0.96 34.89
C THR A 351 7.88 1.30 35.78
N ARG A 352 9.09 0.86 35.39
CA ARG A 352 10.35 1.30 36.02
C ARG A 352 10.41 2.82 36.03
N ARG A 353 10.92 3.45 37.09
CA ARG A 353 10.97 4.92 37.26
C ARG A 353 11.50 5.66 36.02
N TRP A 354 12.54 5.14 35.35
CA TRP A 354 13.10 5.73 34.13
C TRP A 354 12.13 5.71 32.93
N ARG A 355 11.26 4.69 32.79
CA ARG A 355 10.28 4.59 31.70
C ARG A 355 9.16 5.62 31.85
N ARG A 356 8.85 6.06 33.07
CA ARG A 356 7.86 7.11 33.30
C ARG A 356 8.35 8.44 32.75
N GLY A 357 9.54 8.88 33.16
CA GLY A 357 10.13 10.13 32.68
C GLY A 357 10.43 10.12 31.18
N ALA A 358 11.07 9.04 30.69
CA ALA A 358 11.34 8.87 29.26
C ALA A 358 10.04 8.81 28.44
N GLY A 359 9.02 8.15 29.00
CA GLY A 359 7.63 8.30 28.61
C GLY A 359 7.27 9.77 28.52
N LEU A 360 6.90 10.47 29.59
CA LEU A 360 6.48 11.88 29.53
C LEU A 360 7.19 12.76 28.48
N ALA A 361 8.53 12.67 28.39
CA ALA A 361 9.32 13.33 27.35
C ALA A 361 8.90 12.95 25.91
N LEU A 362 8.80 11.66 25.56
CA LEU A 362 8.39 11.24 24.22
C LEU A 362 6.99 11.74 23.85
N ALA A 363 5.98 11.75 24.73
CA ALA A 363 4.67 12.29 24.35
C ALA A 363 4.69 13.80 24.19
N ALA A 364 5.47 14.51 25.02
CA ALA A 364 5.67 15.93 24.82
C ALA A 364 6.30 16.19 23.43
N THR A 365 7.31 15.40 23.05
CA THR A 365 7.94 15.52 21.71
C THR A 365 6.97 15.19 20.58
N LEU A 366 6.21 14.09 20.66
CA LEU A 366 5.19 13.72 19.66
C LEU A 366 4.11 14.80 19.54
N LEU A 367 3.69 15.40 20.66
CA LEU A 367 2.72 16.49 20.67
C LEU A 367 3.28 17.74 19.98
N VAL A 368 4.51 18.13 20.31
CA VAL A 368 5.20 19.26 19.67
C VAL A 368 5.32 19.03 18.18
N GLU A 369 5.73 17.83 17.76
CA GLU A 369 5.84 17.46 16.36
C GLU A 369 4.51 17.67 15.62
N VAL A 370 3.40 17.23 16.20
CA VAL A 370 2.11 17.38 15.55
C VAL A 370 1.66 18.84 15.48
N VAL A 371 1.85 19.59 16.57
CA VAL A 371 1.56 21.02 16.58
C VAL A 371 2.39 21.76 15.53
N VAL A 372 3.67 21.40 15.38
CA VAL A 372 4.56 22.00 14.37
C VAL A 372 4.10 21.65 12.96
N VAL A 373 3.90 20.37 12.63
CA VAL A 373 3.55 19.96 11.26
C VAL A 373 2.19 20.50 10.84
N LEU A 374 1.20 20.51 11.75
CA LEU A 374 -0.16 20.96 11.44
C LEU A 374 -0.34 22.47 11.57
N GLY A 375 0.38 23.11 12.49
CA GLY A 375 0.25 24.53 12.79
C GLY A 375 1.18 25.43 11.97
N ALA A 376 2.35 24.94 11.55
CA ALA A 376 3.31 25.74 10.79
C ALA A 376 3.05 25.75 9.26
N GLY A 377 2.12 24.92 8.76
CA GLY A 377 1.84 24.76 7.34
C GLY A 377 0.44 25.21 6.94
N SER A 378 0.33 26.06 5.92
CA SER A 378 -0.97 26.45 5.34
C SER A 378 -1.68 25.31 4.57
N PHE A 379 -0.93 24.30 4.11
CA PHE A 379 -1.49 23.25 3.26
C PHE A 379 -2.45 22.31 4.00
N MET A 380 -2.11 21.83 5.20
CA MET A 380 -3.10 21.03 5.98
C MET A 380 -4.31 21.87 6.40
N LEU A 381 -4.08 23.12 6.79
CA LEU A 381 -5.16 24.04 7.17
C LEU A 381 -6.16 24.23 6.02
N SER A 382 -5.69 24.44 4.79
CA SER A 382 -6.57 24.55 3.62
C SER A 382 -7.31 23.25 3.29
N ARG A 383 -6.72 22.08 3.58
CA ARG A 383 -7.40 20.77 3.46
C ARG A 383 -8.46 20.55 4.54
N PHE A 384 -8.29 21.10 5.74
CA PHE A 384 -9.35 21.09 6.75
C PHE A 384 -10.48 22.05 6.38
N ALA A 385 -10.16 23.25 5.90
CA ALA A 385 -11.14 24.23 5.45
C ALA A 385 -12.00 23.73 4.27
N SER A 386 -11.44 22.90 3.38
CA SER A 386 -12.16 22.33 2.23
C SER A 386 -12.89 21.00 2.53
N SER A 387 -13.08 20.65 3.81
CA SER A 387 -13.58 19.32 4.18
C SER A 387 -15.00 19.00 3.71
N GLU A 388 -15.91 19.98 3.77
CA GLU A 388 -17.30 19.82 3.34
C GLU A 388 -17.39 19.53 1.84
N HIS A 389 -16.71 20.33 1.02
CA HIS A 389 -16.68 20.15 -0.43
C HIS A 389 -16.03 18.82 -0.86
N ASP A 390 -15.01 18.33 -0.15
CA ASP A 390 -14.42 17.01 -0.40
C ASP A 390 -15.40 15.87 -0.06
N PHE A 391 -16.19 16.02 1.01
CA PHE A 391 -17.19 15.01 1.37
C PHE A 391 -18.30 14.89 0.33
N ASP A 392 -18.84 16.01 -0.16
CA ASP A 392 -19.87 16.00 -1.20
C ASP A 392 -19.37 15.37 -2.50
N ASN A 393 -18.13 15.70 -2.90
CA ASN A 393 -17.51 15.09 -4.08
C ASN A 393 -17.29 13.57 -3.89
N ARG A 394 -16.90 13.11 -2.70
CA ARG A 394 -16.79 11.68 -2.38
C ARG A 394 -18.13 10.98 -2.45
N VAL A 395 -19.17 11.55 -1.85
CA VAL A 395 -20.51 10.97 -1.88
C VAL A 395 -21.04 10.87 -3.32
N ALA A 396 -20.82 11.90 -4.15
CA ALA A 396 -21.17 11.86 -5.56
C ALA A 396 -20.41 10.75 -6.31
N HIS A 397 -19.11 10.63 -6.06
CA HIS A 397 -18.27 9.59 -6.62
C HIS A 397 -18.71 8.18 -6.17
N TRP A 398 -19.01 7.98 -4.89
CA TRP A 398 -19.54 6.73 -4.34
C TRP A 398 -20.89 6.35 -4.95
N LYS A 399 -21.80 7.31 -5.15
CA LYS A 399 -23.08 7.08 -5.84
C LYS A 399 -22.86 6.64 -7.28
N SER A 400 -21.90 7.24 -8.00
CA SER A 400 -21.50 6.81 -9.34
C SER A 400 -20.97 5.36 -9.32
N GLY A 401 -20.11 5.01 -8.36
CA GLY A 401 -19.61 3.64 -8.20
C GLY A 401 -20.69 2.60 -7.86
N ILE A 402 -21.65 2.94 -7.00
CA ILE A 402 -22.81 2.07 -6.71
C ILE A 402 -23.63 1.84 -7.98
N GLY A 403 -23.73 2.86 -8.86
CA GLY A 403 -24.35 2.74 -10.17
C GLY A 403 -23.70 1.74 -11.11
N LEU A 404 -22.47 1.27 -10.83
CA LEU A 404 -21.82 0.20 -11.60
C LEU A 404 -22.46 -1.18 -11.34
N ILE A 405 -23.20 -1.35 -10.25
CA ILE A 405 -23.89 -2.59 -9.90
C ILE A 405 -25.19 -2.65 -10.71
N ALA A 406 -25.10 -3.17 -11.94
CA ALA A 406 -26.21 -3.14 -12.89
C ALA A 406 -27.27 -4.22 -12.64
N THR A 407 -26.86 -5.38 -12.12
CA THR A 407 -27.76 -6.54 -11.93
C THR A 407 -27.76 -7.07 -10.49
N PRO A 408 -28.80 -7.81 -10.08
CA PRO A 408 -28.80 -8.51 -8.78
C PRO A 408 -27.63 -9.49 -8.62
N VAL A 409 -27.15 -10.06 -9.74
CA VAL A 409 -25.98 -10.93 -9.76
C VAL A 409 -24.73 -10.12 -9.41
N ASP A 410 -24.55 -8.93 -9.98
CA ASP A 410 -23.43 -8.04 -9.64
C ASP A 410 -23.47 -7.66 -8.16
N GLY A 411 -24.66 -7.43 -7.60
CA GLY A 411 -24.80 -7.19 -6.16
C GLY A 411 -24.36 -8.36 -5.29
N LEU A 412 -24.59 -9.60 -5.73
CA LEU A 412 -24.24 -10.80 -4.97
C LEU A 412 -22.75 -11.18 -5.09
N ILE A 413 -22.21 -11.15 -6.31
CA ILE A 413 -20.87 -11.69 -6.63
C ILE A 413 -19.89 -10.69 -7.25
N GLY A 414 -20.31 -9.43 -7.41
CA GLY A 414 -19.50 -8.34 -7.94
C GLY A 414 -19.46 -8.31 -9.47
N ILE A 415 -18.98 -7.20 -10.03
CA ILE A 415 -18.76 -7.04 -11.47
C ILE A 415 -17.53 -7.83 -11.95
N GLY A 416 -16.60 -8.16 -11.04
CA GLY A 416 -15.33 -8.82 -11.33
C GLY A 416 -14.16 -8.08 -10.65
N ILE A 417 -13.16 -8.84 -10.18
CA ILE A 417 -11.99 -8.25 -9.50
C ILE A 417 -11.16 -7.43 -10.49
N GLY A 418 -10.77 -6.22 -10.11
CA GLY A 418 -9.98 -5.31 -10.95
C GLY A 418 -10.75 -4.74 -12.15
N ARG A 419 -12.08 -4.77 -12.16
CA ARG A 419 -12.89 -4.28 -13.28
C ARG A 419 -13.49 -2.90 -13.04
N LEU A 420 -13.30 -2.31 -11.85
CA LEU A 420 -13.80 -0.99 -11.55
C LEU A 420 -13.38 0.09 -12.57
N PRO A 421 -12.10 0.23 -12.98
CA PRO A 421 -11.73 1.27 -13.94
C PRO A 421 -12.37 1.08 -15.32
N ALA A 422 -12.50 -0.17 -15.76
CA ALA A 422 -13.11 -0.49 -17.06
C ALA A 422 -14.62 -0.26 -17.10
N HIS A 423 -15.31 -0.45 -15.98
CA HIS A 423 -16.74 -0.14 -15.87
C HIS A 423 -16.98 1.34 -15.66
N TYR A 424 -16.13 2.01 -14.87
CA TYR A 424 -16.25 3.44 -14.58
C TYR A 424 -16.32 4.25 -15.89
N VAL A 425 -15.40 3.99 -16.83
CA VAL A 425 -15.32 4.71 -18.10
C VAL A 425 -16.47 4.44 -19.08
N ARG A 426 -17.31 3.42 -18.82
CA ARG A 426 -18.47 3.07 -19.66
C ARG A 426 -19.76 3.80 -19.23
N THR A 427 -19.79 4.39 -18.03
CA THR A 427 -21.04 4.84 -17.38
C THR A 427 -21.49 6.26 -17.70
N GLY A 428 -20.74 7.01 -18.51
CA GLY A 428 -21.24 8.28 -19.05
C GLY A 428 -20.14 9.23 -19.52
N PRO A 429 -20.53 10.32 -20.21
CA PRO A 429 -19.60 11.25 -20.87
C PRO A 429 -18.73 12.09 -19.92
N ARG A 430 -18.94 12.02 -18.60
CA ARG A 430 -18.08 12.67 -17.59
C ARG A 430 -17.22 11.68 -16.78
N HIS A 431 -17.34 10.38 -17.06
CA HIS A 431 -16.55 9.33 -16.45
C HIS A 431 -15.57 8.82 -17.51
N GLU A 432 -14.38 9.40 -17.55
CA GLU A 432 -13.35 9.05 -18.52
C GLU A 432 -11.98 9.00 -17.84
N LEU A 433 -10.98 8.39 -18.49
CA LEU A 433 -9.59 8.48 -18.02
C LEU A 433 -8.98 9.82 -18.45
N SER A 434 -7.94 10.26 -17.72
CA SER A 434 -7.11 11.38 -18.14
C SER A 434 -6.28 11.12 -19.41
N GLY A 435 -6.21 9.85 -19.82
CA GLY A 435 -5.49 9.39 -21.01
C GLY A 435 -5.12 7.92 -20.86
N SER A 436 -4.31 7.43 -21.79
CA SER A 436 -3.76 6.07 -21.70
C SER A 436 -2.39 5.97 -22.35
N ALA A 437 -1.62 4.96 -21.95
CA ALA A 437 -0.39 4.55 -22.63
C ALA A 437 -0.48 3.05 -22.89
N ARG A 438 -0.44 2.65 -24.15
CA ARG A 438 -0.56 1.25 -24.57
C ARG A 438 0.59 0.87 -25.46
N TYR A 439 1.27 -0.22 -25.12
CA TYR A 439 2.31 -0.79 -25.97
C TYR A 439 1.68 -1.44 -27.20
N ASP A 440 2.23 -1.12 -28.37
CA ASP A 440 1.89 -1.75 -29.65
C ASP A 440 3.09 -2.57 -30.14
N PRO A 441 3.00 -3.92 -30.18
CA PRO A 441 4.06 -4.79 -30.64
C PRO A 441 4.22 -4.87 -32.17
N GLY A 442 3.43 -4.10 -32.95
CA GLY A 442 3.55 -4.05 -34.41
C GLY A 442 4.96 -3.70 -34.90
N PRO A 443 5.32 -3.94 -36.17
CA PRO A 443 6.63 -3.56 -36.73
C PRO A 443 6.59 -2.16 -37.40
N PRO A 444 7.31 -1.14 -36.91
CA PRO A 444 8.15 -1.13 -35.72
C PRO A 444 7.34 -0.99 -34.42
N PRO A 445 7.86 -1.51 -33.28
CA PRO A 445 7.22 -1.37 -31.98
C PRO A 445 6.99 0.10 -31.64
N ALA A 446 5.88 0.38 -30.97
CA ALA A 446 5.50 1.75 -30.63
C ALA A 446 4.71 1.81 -29.33
N VAL A 447 4.48 3.02 -28.86
CA VAL A 447 3.50 3.29 -27.80
C VAL A 447 2.41 4.19 -28.36
N LEU A 448 1.16 3.78 -28.17
CA LEU A 448 -0.01 4.62 -28.39
C LEU A 448 -0.28 5.41 -27.11
N LEU A 449 -0.01 6.71 -27.15
CA LEU A 449 -0.35 7.65 -26.09
C LEU A 449 -1.65 8.34 -26.44
N ALA A 450 -2.63 8.30 -25.55
CA ALA A 450 -3.91 8.96 -25.75
C ALA A 450 -4.12 10.06 -24.70
N GLY A 451 -4.65 11.21 -25.14
CA GLY A 451 -5.21 12.21 -24.24
C GLY A 451 -6.54 11.76 -23.63
N ALA A 452 -7.13 12.59 -22.78
CA ALA A 452 -8.50 12.36 -22.31
C ALA A 452 -9.47 12.30 -23.50
N PRO A 453 -10.47 11.39 -23.52
CA PRO A 453 -11.36 11.24 -24.66
C PRO A 453 -12.10 12.51 -25.05
N THR A 454 -12.57 13.31 -24.08
CA THR A 454 -13.40 14.48 -24.36
C THR A 454 -13.05 15.73 -23.55
N SER A 455 -12.56 15.61 -22.31
CA SER A 455 -12.37 16.76 -21.40
C SER A 455 -11.02 17.44 -21.57
N PRO A 456 -10.99 18.75 -21.93
CA PRO A 456 -9.78 19.55 -21.91
C PRO A 456 -9.18 19.74 -20.51
N ARG A 457 -9.96 19.51 -19.43
CA ARG A 457 -9.48 19.66 -18.05
C ARG A 457 -8.60 18.50 -17.59
N LEU A 458 -8.67 17.38 -18.28
CA LEU A 458 -7.93 16.16 -17.93
C LEU A 458 -6.66 15.97 -18.79
N THR A 459 -6.48 16.86 -19.76
CA THR A 459 -5.33 16.93 -20.64
C THR A 459 -4.00 17.00 -19.88
N GLY A 460 -3.00 16.22 -20.30
CA GLY A 460 -1.67 16.21 -19.67
C GLY A 460 -1.60 15.54 -18.30
N LEU A 461 -2.73 15.05 -17.77
CA LEU A 461 -2.80 14.39 -16.46
C LEU A 461 -2.48 12.90 -16.52
N MET A 462 -2.40 12.29 -17.71
CA MET A 462 -1.81 10.96 -17.88
C MET A 462 -0.45 11.10 -18.53
N ARG A 463 0.58 10.60 -17.86
CA ARG A 463 1.98 10.72 -18.29
C ARG A 463 2.60 9.34 -18.47
N LEU A 464 3.35 9.16 -19.55
CA LEU A 464 4.31 8.07 -19.66
C LEU A 464 5.68 8.57 -19.21
N THR A 465 6.27 7.92 -18.22
CA THR A 465 7.49 8.41 -17.57
C THR A 465 8.65 7.44 -17.68
N GLN A 466 9.88 7.95 -17.76
CA GLN A 466 11.11 7.14 -17.66
C GLN A 466 12.11 7.88 -16.78
N ARG A 467 12.70 7.17 -15.82
CA ARG A 467 13.77 7.70 -14.96
C ARG A 467 15.05 7.85 -15.77
N VAL A 468 15.70 9.01 -15.68
CA VAL A 468 16.91 9.33 -16.46
C VAL A 468 18.01 9.91 -15.55
N PRO A 469 19.29 9.77 -15.94
CA PRO A 469 20.37 10.45 -15.23
C PRO A 469 20.19 11.97 -15.22
N LEU A 470 20.37 12.60 -14.05
CA LEU A 470 20.21 14.05 -13.89
C LEU A 470 21.45 14.81 -14.38
N ALA A 471 21.25 15.78 -15.25
CA ALA A 471 22.22 16.77 -15.69
C ALA A 471 21.90 18.12 -15.03
N THR A 472 22.94 18.85 -14.59
CA THR A 472 22.78 20.08 -13.79
C THR A 472 23.10 21.37 -14.54
N THR A 473 23.50 21.28 -15.80
CA THR A 473 23.99 22.43 -16.58
C THR A 473 23.55 22.31 -18.02
N GLY A 474 22.91 23.34 -18.56
CA GLY A 474 22.41 23.38 -19.93
C GLY A 474 21.02 22.73 -20.09
N HIS A 475 20.63 22.54 -21.35
CA HIS A 475 19.29 22.10 -21.74
C HIS A 475 19.29 20.71 -22.34
N TYR A 476 18.31 19.89 -21.93
CA TYR A 476 18.08 18.59 -22.57
C TYR A 476 17.60 18.78 -24.01
N ARG A 477 17.96 17.83 -24.88
CA ARG A 477 17.47 17.80 -26.26
C ARG A 477 16.73 16.50 -26.50
N ALA A 478 15.56 16.57 -27.11
CA ALA A 478 14.78 15.38 -27.42
C ALA A 478 14.52 15.28 -28.92
N THR A 479 14.54 14.06 -29.42
CA THR A 479 14.13 13.73 -30.78
C THR A 479 12.99 12.72 -30.70
N LEU A 480 11.86 13.02 -31.32
CA LEU A 480 10.70 12.14 -31.37
C LEU A 480 10.39 11.75 -32.82
N VAL A 481 9.98 10.50 -33.01
CA VAL A 481 9.36 10.00 -34.24
C VAL A 481 7.92 9.63 -33.92
N THR A 482 6.99 10.44 -34.41
CA THR A 482 5.57 10.33 -34.09
C THR A 482 4.71 10.26 -35.34
N HIS A 483 3.56 9.64 -35.21
CA HIS A 483 2.50 9.65 -36.22
C HIS A 483 1.15 9.92 -35.56
N VAL A 484 0.33 10.75 -36.21
CA VAL A 484 -1.02 11.15 -35.75
C VAL A 484 -1.98 11.21 -36.94
N ASP A 485 -3.25 10.84 -36.72
CA ASP A 485 -4.31 10.95 -37.73
C ASP A 485 -4.98 12.32 -37.74
N LYS A 486 -4.85 13.08 -36.64
CA LYS A 486 -5.44 14.39 -36.43
C LYS A 486 -4.40 15.32 -35.79
N PRO A 487 -4.49 16.64 -36.00
CA PRO A 487 -3.59 17.58 -35.33
C PRO A 487 -3.61 17.37 -33.81
N ALA A 488 -2.43 17.30 -33.20
CA ALA A 488 -2.27 17.03 -31.78
C ALA A 488 -1.14 17.88 -31.20
N VAL A 489 -1.14 18.05 -29.89
CA VAL A 489 -0.02 18.60 -29.14
C VAL A 489 0.46 17.53 -28.18
N ILE A 490 1.76 17.26 -28.18
CA ILE A 490 2.42 16.40 -27.20
C ILE A 490 3.35 17.25 -26.35
N GLY A 491 3.18 17.18 -25.04
CA GLY A 491 4.07 17.80 -24.06
C GLY A 491 5.18 16.81 -23.69
N ILE A 492 6.41 17.32 -23.63
CA ILE A 492 7.59 16.58 -23.18
C ILE A 492 8.31 17.39 -22.09
N ALA A 493 8.68 16.74 -20.99
CA ALA A 493 9.36 17.40 -19.90
C ALA A 493 10.40 16.48 -19.23
N VAL A 494 11.51 17.03 -18.78
CA VAL A 494 12.42 16.38 -17.83
C VAL A 494 12.33 17.14 -16.51
N CYS A 495 11.84 16.47 -15.47
CA CYS A 495 11.54 17.08 -14.20
C CYS A 495 12.30 16.44 -13.04
N GLU A 496 12.62 17.25 -12.03
CA GLU A 496 12.94 16.79 -10.67
C GLU A 496 11.67 16.21 -10.02
N THR A 497 11.49 14.89 -10.11
CA THR A 497 10.26 14.22 -9.69
C THR A 497 10.55 12.86 -9.06
N HIS A 498 9.90 12.58 -7.92
CA HIS A 498 9.91 11.24 -7.32
C HIS A 498 8.88 10.31 -7.96
N LEU A 499 7.63 10.78 -8.04
CA LEU A 499 6.50 10.06 -8.62
C LEU A 499 5.51 11.02 -9.31
N ILE A 500 4.79 11.84 -8.52
CA ILE A 500 3.68 12.68 -9.01
C ILE A 500 4.05 14.16 -9.05
N TYR A 501 4.64 14.66 -7.96
CA TYR A 501 4.88 16.08 -7.76
C TYR A 501 6.26 16.48 -8.29
N ALA A 502 6.26 17.17 -9.43
CA ALA A 502 7.46 17.78 -9.98
C ALA A 502 7.85 19.04 -9.20
N ARG A 503 9.16 19.24 -8.99
CA ARG A 503 9.71 20.44 -8.35
C ARG A 503 10.12 21.50 -9.37
N ALA A 504 10.96 21.12 -10.33
CA ALA A 504 11.46 21.96 -11.42
C ALA A 504 11.54 21.11 -12.69
N CYS A 505 11.28 21.72 -13.84
CA CYS A 505 11.24 21.03 -15.13
C CYS A 505 11.95 21.84 -16.20
N GLN A 506 12.50 21.13 -17.18
CA GLN A 506 12.71 21.65 -18.52
C GLN A 506 11.71 20.98 -19.45
N ASP A 507 10.96 21.76 -20.24
CA ASP A 507 9.85 21.25 -21.04
C ASP A 507 9.71 21.89 -22.41
N ASN A 508 8.87 21.28 -23.25
CA ASN A 508 8.47 21.79 -24.55
C ASN A 508 7.12 21.17 -24.97
N ASP A 509 6.30 21.94 -25.69
CA ASP A 509 5.05 21.49 -26.29
C ASP A 509 5.18 21.44 -27.81
N ILE A 510 5.00 20.25 -28.38
CA ILE A 510 5.25 19.98 -29.79
C ILE A 510 3.92 19.85 -30.53
N GLN A 511 3.71 20.70 -31.53
CA GLN A 511 2.58 20.56 -32.45
C GLN A 511 2.86 19.46 -33.49
N LEU A 512 1.93 18.52 -33.59
CA LEU A 512 1.94 17.39 -34.52
C LEU A 512 0.86 17.62 -35.57
N LEU A 513 1.22 17.42 -36.83
CA LEU A 513 0.30 17.51 -37.97
C LEU A 513 0.05 16.11 -38.54
N PRO A 514 -1.11 15.87 -39.18
CA PRO A 514 -1.43 14.59 -39.82
C PRO A 514 -0.55 14.33 -41.04
N ASP A 515 0.65 13.83 -40.79
CA ASP A 515 1.63 13.42 -41.78
C ASP A 515 2.09 11.98 -41.46
N GLY A 516 2.82 11.35 -42.39
CA GLY A 516 3.52 10.09 -42.12
C GLY A 516 4.51 10.23 -40.94
N PRO A 517 5.18 9.15 -40.51
CA PRO A 517 6.12 9.18 -39.39
C PRO A 517 7.11 10.33 -39.49
N ALA A 518 6.98 11.30 -38.58
CA ALA A 518 7.67 12.58 -38.68
C ALA A 518 8.68 12.71 -37.55
N ARG A 519 9.93 13.00 -37.92
CA ARG A 519 10.98 13.34 -36.94
C ARG A 519 10.82 14.79 -36.50
N ARG A 520 10.93 15.02 -35.19
CA ARG A 520 10.94 16.35 -34.56
C ARG A 520 12.07 16.41 -33.55
N ASP A 521 12.95 17.41 -33.70
CA ASP A 521 14.02 17.70 -32.76
C ASP A 521 13.62 18.95 -31.95
N VAL A 522 13.70 18.87 -30.62
CA VAL A 522 13.34 19.96 -29.72
C VAL A 522 14.37 20.13 -28.61
N VAL A 523 14.50 21.37 -28.13
CA VAL A 523 15.25 21.70 -26.93
C VAL A 523 14.23 21.90 -25.80
N LEU A 524 14.50 21.33 -24.64
CA LEU A 524 13.65 21.49 -23.47
C LEU A 524 14.08 22.75 -22.71
N GLU A 525 13.16 23.71 -22.62
CA GLU A 525 13.40 25.03 -22.04
C GLU A 525 13.06 25.04 -20.55
N GLY A 526 13.76 25.84 -19.76
CA GLY A 526 13.55 25.94 -18.31
C GLY A 526 14.85 26.02 -17.53
N ASP A 527 14.73 26.26 -16.23
CA ASP A 527 15.90 26.39 -15.36
C ASP A 527 16.71 25.08 -15.28
N PRO A 528 18.03 25.16 -15.05
CA PRO A 528 18.83 23.96 -14.80
C PRO A 528 18.35 23.16 -13.59
N LEU A 529 18.31 21.83 -13.74
CA LEU A 529 17.94 20.94 -12.66
C LEU A 529 19.08 20.81 -11.63
N THR A 530 18.73 20.34 -10.44
CA THR A 530 19.61 20.31 -9.28
C THR A 530 19.65 18.92 -8.64
N ARG A 531 20.83 18.49 -8.16
CA ARG A 531 21.02 17.13 -7.60
C ARG A 531 20.43 16.91 -6.22
N GLY A 532 20.12 17.97 -5.47
CA GLY A 532 19.85 17.85 -4.03
C GLY A 532 21.09 17.40 -3.22
N PRO A 533 20.95 17.17 -1.90
CA PRO A 533 22.05 16.72 -1.05
C PRO A 533 22.41 15.24 -1.30
N ALA A 534 23.66 14.85 -1.05
CA ALA A 534 24.21 13.54 -1.41
C ALA A 534 23.45 12.32 -0.85
N TRP A 535 22.85 12.44 0.35
CA TRP A 535 22.09 11.37 0.98
C TRP A 535 20.60 11.35 0.58
N ALA A 536 20.13 12.43 -0.05
CA ALA A 536 18.78 12.57 -0.58
C ALA A 536 18.82 13.19 -1.99
N PRO A 537 19.43 12.49 -2.97
CA PRO A 537 19.53 13.01 -4.32
C PRO A 537 18.14 13.09 -4.95
N ARG A 538 17.92 14.14 -5.74
CA ARG A 538 16.76 14.31 -6.61
C ARG A 538 16.90 13.40 -7.82
N GLU A 539 15.78 12.88 -8.27
CA GLU A 539 15.72 12.04 -9.47
C GLU A 539 15.18 12.88 -10.64
N ALA A 540 15.76 12.69 -11.82
CA ALA A 540 15.25 13.27 -13.06
C ALA A 540 14.35 12.25 -13.76
N VAL A 541 13.18 12.70 -14.19
CA VAL A 541 12.17 11.87 -14.85
C VAL A 541 11.74 12.56 -16.13
N LEU A 542 11.94 11.88 -17.25
CA LEU A 542 11.31 12.22 -18.52
C LEU A 542 9.82 11.90 -18.41
N ALA A 543 8.95 12.81 -18.83
CA ALA A 543 7.51 12.66 -18.88
C ALA A 543 6.97 13.09 -20.24
N LEU A 544 6.10 12.25 -20.81
CA LEU A 544 5.40 12.50 -22.07
C LEU A 544 3.89 12.51 -21.80
N ALA A 545 3.18 13.47 -22.36
CA ALA A 545 1.73 13.54 -22.23
C ALA A 545 1.08 14.12 -23.49
N VAL A 546 -0.06 13.55 -23.89
CA VAL A 546 -0.86 14.12 -24.98
C VAL A 546 -1.71 15.25 -24.43
N LEU A 547 -1.54 16.43 -25.04
CA LEU A 547 -2.20 17.67 -24.64
C LEU A 547 -3.45 17.99 -25.49
N THR A 548 -3.86 17.09 -26.37
CA THR A 548 -5.08 17.24 -27.19
C THR A 548 -6.10 16.17 -26.83
N PRO A 549 -7.33 16.54 -26.42
CA PRO A 549 -8.39 15.58 -26.17
C PRO A 549 -8.80 14.79 -27.42
N GLY A 550 -9.16 13.51 -27.25
CA GLY A 550 -9.72 12.67 -28.30
C GLY A 550 -8.76 12.32 -29.44
N VAL A 551 -7.45 12.47 -29.21
CA VAL A 551 -6.41 12.13 -30.19
C VAL A 551 -5.42 11.13 -29.58
N ASP A 552 -5.07 10.14 -30.39
CA ASP A 552 -4.03 9.17 -30.12
C ASP A 552 -2.75 9.58 -30.87
N VAL A 553 -1.62 9.57 -30.18
CA VAL A 553 -0.29 9.80 -30.72
C VAL A 553 0.46 8.48 -30.72
N ARG A 554 0.81 7.99 -31.91
CA ARG A 554 1.73 6.87 -32.06
C ARG A 554 3.16 7.37 -31.93
N LEU A 555 3.86 6.94 -30.88
CA LEU A 555 5.27 7.23 -30.66
C LEU A 555 6.11 6.01 -31.01
N GLU A 556 6.87 6.08 -32.10
CA GLU A 556 7.69 4.97 -32.60
C GLU A 556 9.11 5.00 -32.05
N ARG A 557 9.64 6.20 -31.80
CA ARG A 557 10.97 6.36 -31.22
C ARG A 557 11.08 7.68 -30.47
N ILE A 558 11.86 7.65 -29.39
CA ILE A 558 12.30 8.83 -28.67
C ILE A 558 13.78 8.69 -28.29
N SER A 559 14.52 9.78 -28.43
CA SER A 559 15.88 9.96 -27.94
C SER A 559 15.89 11.16 -27.01
N LEU A 560 16.62 11.07 -25.90
CA LEU A 560 16.83 12.19 -24.98
C LEU A 560 18.32 12.32 -24.71
N GLN A 561 18.88 13.45 -25.11
CA GLN A 561 20.27 13.77 -24.92
C GLN A 561 20.45 14.73 -23.75
N ALA A 562 21.45 14.44 -22.91
CA ALA A 562 21.96 15.39 -21.96
C ALA A 562 22.59 16.59 -22.69
N PRO A 563 22.85 17.70 -21.97
CA PRO A 563 23.50 18.89 -22.53
C PRO A 563 24.91 18.61 -23.11
N ASP A 564 25.56 17.53 -22.70
CA ASP A 564 26.84 17.02 -23.22
C ASP A 564 26.70 16.15 -24.49
N GLY A 565 25.48 15.96 -24.99
CA GLY A 565 25.15 15.15 -26.17
C GLY A 565 24.99 13.65 -25.88
N ARG A 566 25.13 13.21 -24.63
CA ARG A 566 25.01 11.78 -24.27
C ARG A 566 23.54 11.34 -24.27
N GLU A 567 23.25 10.23 -24.95
CA GLU A 567 21.94 9.57 -24.88
C GLU A 567 21.64 9.07 -23.45
N LEU A 568 20.41 9.29 -23.00
CA LEU A 568 19.97 9.01 -21.64
C LEU A 568 18.92 7.91 -21.54
N LEU A 569 18.20 7.60 -22.63
CA LEU A 569 17.15 6.59 -22.60
C LEU A 569 17.73 5.20 -22.81
N ALA A 570 17.25 4.24 -22.02
CA ALA A 570 17.65 2.83 -22.13
C ALA A 570 16.78 2.04 -23.12
N ASN A 571 15.53 2.48 -23.34
CA ASN A 571 14.54 1.80 -24.19
C ASN A 571 13.72 2.82 -24.98
N GLY A 572 14.38 3.64 -25.81
CA GLY A 572 13.76 4.71 -26.59
C GLY A 572 13.05 4.26 -27.88
N ASP A 573 13.30 3.04 -28.33
CA ASP A 573 12.69 2.42 -29.52
C ASP A 573 11.61 1.37 -29.17
N PHE A 574 11.33 1.19 -27.89
CA PHE A 574 10.32 0.26 -27.35
C PHE A 574 10.55 -1.21 -27.73
N ALA A 575 11.75 -1.60 -28.16
CA ALA A 575 12.05 -2.99 -28.53
C ALA A 575 11.91 -3.95 -27.33
N ALA A 576 12.09 -3.44 -26.10
CA ALA A 576 11.87 -4.19 -24.86
C ALA A 576 10.47 -3.95 -24.24
N GLY A 577 9.48 -3.54 -25.05
CA GLY A 577 8.16 -3.16 -24.55
C GLY A 577 8.22 -1.88 -23.72
N LEU A 578 7.57 -1.87 -22.55
CA LEU A 578 7.62 -0.75 -21.60
C LEU A 578 8.68 -0.93 -20.50
N ALA A 579 9.73 -1.74 -20.70
CA ALA A 579 10.87 -1.71 -19.79
C ALA A 579 11.38 -0.26 -19.64
N HIS A 580 11.66 0.18 -18.42
CA HIS A 580 12.00 1.56 -18.03
C HIS A 580 10.89 2.62 -18.13
N TRP A 581 9.73 2.26 -18.71
CA TRP A 581 8.61 3.17 -18.87
C TRP A 581 7.50 2.86 -17.88
N PHE A 582 7.03 3.89 -17.18
CA PHE A 582 6.04 3.76 -16.14
C PHE A 582 4.92 4.77 -16.33
N PRO A 583 3.67 4.33 -16.51
CA PRO A 583 2.52 5.24 -16.58
C PRO A 583 2.27 5.89 -15.22
N SER A 584 1.84 7.15 -15.21
CA SER A 584 1.35 7.82 -14.00
C SER A 584 0.22 8.79 -14.32
N ALA A 585 -0.89 8.65 -13.59
CA ALA A 585 -1.94 9.64 -13.57
C ALA A 585 -1.64 10.67 -12.47
N VAL A 586 -1.83 11.95 -12.77
CA VAL A 586 -1.49 13.06 -11.89
C VAL A 586 -2.77 13.85 -11.60
N TYR A 587 -3.05 14.14 -10.34
CA TYR A 587 -4.18 14.96 -9.85
C TYR A 587 -5.61 14.46 -10.13
N TYR A 588 -5.83 13.47 -11.01
CA TYR A 588 -7.15 12.91 -11.31
C TYR A 588 -7.19 11.39 -11.12
N TYR A 589 -7.83 10.98 -10.02
CA TYR A 589 -7.73 9.61 -9.51
C TYR A 589 -9.05 8.83 -9.46
N LEU A 590 -10.18 9.51 -9.71
CA LEU A 590 -11.53 8.93 -9.57
C LEU A 590 -11.75 7.65 -10.39
N PRO A 591 -11.26 7.50 -11.63
CA PRO A 591 -11.51 6.28 -12.38
C PRO A 591 -10.78 5.04 -11.86
N TRP A 592 -9.74 5.22 -11.04
CA TRP A 592 -8.86 4.13 -10.64
C TRP A 592 -9.31 3.47 -9.35
N HIS A 593 -9.98 4.24 -8.47
CA HIS A 593 -10.30 3.85 -7.09
C HIS A 593 -11.65 4.46 -6.68
N ILE A 594 -12.50 3.70 -5.98
CA ILE A 594 -13.79 4.20 -5.46
C ILE A 594 -13.65 4.95 -4.12
N ASP A 595 -12.43 5.04 -3.59
CA ASP A 595 -12.12 5.74 -2.34
C ASP A 595 -12.95 5.25 -1.13
N ASN A 596 -13.28 3.96 -1.08
CA ASN A 596 -13.94 3.32 0.05
C ASN A 596 -13.79 1.80 -0.06
N LEU A 597 -13.13 1.17 0.92
CA LEU A 597 -12.86 -0.27 0.95
C LEU A 597 -14.14 -1.13 0.90
N LEU A 598 -15.21 -0.70 1.58
CA LEU A 598 -16.46 -1.47 1.59
C LEU A 598 -17.11 -1.41 0.21
N LEU A 599 -17.17 -0.24 -0.42
CA LEU A 599 -17.69 -0.10 -1.77
C LEU A 599 -16.80 -0.81 -2.79
N GLU A 600 -15.48 -0.74 -2.66
CA GLU A 600 -14.52 -1.43 -3.51
C GLU A 600 -14.79 -2.94 -3.50
N VAL A 601 -14.91 -3.52 -2.31
CA VAL A 601 -15.20 -4.95 -2.15
C VAL A 601 -16.62 -5.30 -2.61
N LEU A 602 -17.61 -4.44 -2.36
CA LEU A 602 -18.98 -4.65 -2.83
C LEU A 602 -19.06 -4.65 -4.36
N ILE A 603 -18.49 -3.64 -5.01
CA ILE A 603 -18.55 -3.46 -6.45
C ILE A 603 -17.82 -4.62 -7.13
N GLU A 604 -16.58 -4.92 -6.73
CA GLU A 604 -15.76 -5.90 -7.45
C GLU A 604 -16.01 -7.36 -7.03
N ARG A 605 -16.47 -7.61 -5.79
CA ARG A 605 -16.60 -8.97 -5.21
C ARG A 605 -17.98 -9.27 -4.63
N GLY A 606 -18.91 -8.32 -4.67
CA GLY A 606 -20.30 -8.47 -4.25
C GLY A 606 -20.47 -8.63 -2.74
N ALA A 607 -21.71 -8.91 -2.34
CA ALA A 607 -22.08 -9.22 -0.96
C ALA A 607 -21.26 -10.38 -0.37
N LEU A 608 -20.88 -11.38 -1.16
CA LEU A 608 -20.01 -12.48 -0.68
C LEU A 608 -18.63 -11.98 -0.23
N GLY A 609 -18.02 -11.07 -1.00
CA GLY A 609 -16.77 -10.42 -0.63
C GLY A 609 -16.90 -9.59 0.64
N LEU A 610 -17.99 -8.83 0.77
CA LEU A 610 -18.29 -8.03 1.97
C LEU A 610 -18.45 -8.90 3.22
N VAL A 611 -19.17 -10.02 3.11
CA VAL A 611 -19.33 -10.97 4.22
C VAL A 611 -17.97 -11.53 4.64
N ALA A 612 -17.11 -11.88 3.69
CA ALA A 612 -15.76 -12.37 3.99
C ALA A 612 -14.92 -11.32 4.73
N LEU A 613 -14.95 -10.06 4.25
CA LEU A 613 -14.27 -8.94 4.91
C LEU A 613 -14.84 -8.70 6.31
N GLY A 614 -16.16 -8.69 6.46
CA GLY A 614 -16.85 -8.49 7.73
C GLY A 614 -16.53 -9.57 8.76
N LEU A 615 -16.43 -10.83 8.35
CA LEU A 615 -16.02 -11.93 9.23
C LEU A 615 -14.57 -11.80 9.68
N LEU A 616 -13.66 -11.42 8.79
CA LEU A 616 -12.26 -11.16 9.13
C LEU A 616 -12.11 -9.96 10.07
N ALA A 617 -12.80 -8.86 9.77
CA ALA A 617 -12.82 -7.65 10.61
C ALA A 617 -13.45 -7.92 11.99
N GLY A 618 -14.57 -8.66 12.03
CA GLY A 618 -15.21 -9.07 13.27
C GLY A 618 -14.35 -9.99 14.11
N GLY A 619 -13.64 -10.94 13.49
CA GLY A 619 -12.68 -11.80 14.19
C GLY A 619 -11.48 -11.02 14.75
N ALA A 620 -10.99 -10.03 14.02
CA ALA A 620 -9.96 -9.11 14.50
C ALA A 620 -10.42 -8.28 15.70
N ALA A 621 -11.65 -7.76 15.64
CA ALA A 621 -12.26 -7.00 16.73
C ALA A 621 -12.48 -7.86 17.99
N TRP A 622 -12.87 -9.11 17.78
CA TRP A 622 -13.12 -10.07 18.86
C TRP A 622 -11.85 -10.65 19.49
N LEU A 623 -10.72 -10.62 18.78
CA LEU A 623 -9.47 -11.25 19.22
C LEU A 623 -9.10 -10.91 20.68
N PRO A 624 -8.99 -9.64 21.10
CA PRO A 624 -8.57 -9.28 22.47
C PRO A 624 -9.54 -9.79 23.56
N PHE A 625 -10.81 -9.99 23.20
CA PHE A 625 -11.86 -10.45 24.11
C PHE A 625 -11.98 -11.97 24.17
N SER A 626 -11.54 -12.67 23.13
CA SER A 626 -11.56 -14.13 23.03
C SER A 626 -10.68 -14.80 24.09
N ALA A 627 -11.04 -16.01 24.53
CA ALA A 627 -10.23 -16.78 25.47
C ALA A 627 -8.80 -17.01 24.95
N GLY A 628 -8.65 -17.23 23.64
CA GLY A 628 -7.35 -17.34 22.99
C GLY A 628 -6.56 -16.04 23.02
N GLY A 629 -7.20 -14.89 22.78
CA GLY A 629 -6.50 -13.60 22.75
C GLY A 629 -6.19 -13.03 24.13
N ARG A 630 -7.00 -13.29 25.17
CA ARG A 630 -6.71 -12.85 26.55
C ARG A 630 -5.39 -13.41 27.09
N ALA A 631 -4.97 -14.57 26.61
CA ALA A 631 -3.70 -15.19 26.98
C ALA A 631 -2.48 -14.55 26.27
N ARG A 632 -2.69 -13.67 25.29
CA ARG A 632 -1.65 -13.18 24.37
C ARG A 632 -1.47 -11.67 24.51
N THR A 633 -0.29 -11.24 24.92
CA THR A 633 0.02 -9.82 25.16
C THR A 633 0.03 -8.98 23.88
N TRP A 634 0.20 -9.61 22.71
CA TRP A 634 0.21 -8.95 21.41
C TRP A 634 -1.18 -8.76 20.77
N ALA A 635 -2.21 -9.45 21.27
CA ALA A 635 -3.57 -9.41 20.73
C ALA A 635 -4.15 -7.98 20.53
N PRO A 636 -4.07 -7.06 21.53
CA PRO A 636 -4.62 -5.71 21.34
C PRO A 636 -3.82 -4.88 20.32
N PHE A 637 -2.51 -5.12 20.16
CA PHE A 637 -1.71 -4.42 19.15
C PHE A 637 -2.10 -4.86 17.73
N LEU A 638 -2.36 -6.15 17.53
CA LEU A 638 -2.86 -6.65 16.25
C LEU A 638 -4.28 -6.13 15.94
N ALA A 639 -5.16 -6.09 16.93
CA ALA A 639 -6.50 -5.53 16.76
C ALA A 639 -6.43 -4.03 16.38
N ALA A 640 -5.59 -3.25 17.04
CA ALA A 640 -5.37 -1.84 16.71
C ALA A 640 -4.81 -1.65 15.29
N SER A 641 -3.90 -2.52 14.84
CA SER A 641 -3.38 -2.52 13.46
C SER A 641 -4.50 -2.71 12.44
N LEU A 642 -5.39 -3.68 12.66
CA LEU A 642 -6.51 -3.97 11.76
C LEU A 642 -7.61 -2.90 11.84
N TYR A 643 -7.84 -2.27 12.98
CA TYR A 643 -8.71 -1.10 13.07
C TYR A 643 -8.16 0.09 12.26
N GLY A 644 -6.84 0.29 12.26
CA GLY A 644 -6.22 1.36 11.48
C GLY A 644 -6.53 1.23 10.00
N VAL A 645 -6.31 0.05 9.40
CA VAL A 645 -6.60 -0.14 7.97
C VAL A 645 -8.08 -0.03 7.63
N LEU A 646 -8.97 -0.50 8.52
CA LEU A 646 -10.42 -0.37 8.33
C LEU A 646 -10.86 1.09 8.36
N LEU A 647 -10.26 1.92 9.23
CA LEU A 647 -10.51 3.36 9.28
C LEU A 647 -10.00 4.10 8.04
N VAL A 648 -8.81 3.73 7.51
CA VAL A 648 -8.38 4.21 6.19
C VAL A 648 -9.40 3.83 5.12
N GLY A 649 -9.90 2.59 5.19
CA GLY A 649 -10.90 2.03 4.29
C GLY A 649 -12.26 2.75 4.26
N LEU A 650 -12.57 3.62 5.24
CA LEU A 650 -13.80 4.42 5.22
C LEU A 650 -13.77 5.53 4.16
N VAL A 651 -12.57 5.99 3.80
CA VAL A 651 -12.36 7.14 2.91
C VAL A 651 -11.36 6.86 1.80
N SER A 652 -10.85 5.63 1.71
CA SER A 652 -9.99 5.20 0.62
C SER A 652 -10.14 3.71 0.30
N SER A 653 -9.61 3.32 -0.86
CA SER A 653 -9.49 1.94 -1.30
C SER A 653 -8.14 1.35 -0.88
N VAL A 654 -8.10 0.04 -0.68
CA VAL A 654 -6.89 -0.68 -0.22
C VAL A 654 -6.62 -1.92 -1.07
N MET A 655 -7.65 -2.55 -1.65
CA MET A 655 -7.49 -3.85 -2.32
C MET A 655 -6.78 -3.73 -3.67
N ASP A 656 -6.85 -2.57 -4.30
CA ASP A 656 -6.10 -2.11 -5.47
C ASP A 656 -4.60 -1.87 -5.23
N ALA A 657 -4.11 -1.89 -3.99
CA ALA A 657 -2.70 -1.85 -3.60
C ALA A 657 -2.25 -3.25 -3.12
N PRO A 658 -1.89 -4.18 -4.03
CA PRO A 658 -1.91 -5.61 -3.74
C PRO A 658 -0.93 -6.04 -2.65
N ARG A 659 0.21 -5.33 -2.54
CA ARG A 659 1.21 -5.57 -1.49
C ARG A 659 0.66 -5.27 -0.10
N VAL A 660 0.04 -4.10 0.05
CA VAL A 660 -0.56 -3.66 1.33
C VAL A 660 -1.81 -4.48 1.65
N ALA A 661 -2.63 -4.79 0.65
CA ALA A 661 -3.78 -5.68 0.78
C ALA A 661 -3.37 -7.09 1.25
N LEU A 662 -2.28 -7.67 0.70
CA LEU A 662 -1.75 -8.95 1.15
C LEU A 662 -1.39 -8.91 2.64
N LEU A 663 -0.67 -7.87 3.07
CA LEU A 663 -0.28 -7.72 4.47
C LEU A 663 -1.51 -7.59 5.38
N ALA A 664 -2.49 -6.76 5.00
CA ALA A 664 -3.73 -6.60 5.75
C ALA A 664 -4.50 -7.93 5.89
N LEU A 665 -4.63 -8.68 4.80
CA LEU A 665 -5.30 -9.98 4.78
C LEU A 665 -4.56 -11.02 5.62
N LEU A 666 -3.22 -11.08 5.55
CA LEU A 666 -2.42 -11.99 6.38
C LEU A 666 -2.55 -11.67 7.87
N LEU A 667 -2.51 -10.39 8.25
CA LEU A 667 -2.72 -9.95 9.64
C LEU A 667 -4.15 -10.25 10.11
N ALA A 668 -5.15 -10.08 9.24
CA ALA A 668 -6.53 -10.43 9.54
C ALA A 668 -6.70 -11.95 9.73
N CYS A 669 -6.09 -12.77 8.87
CA CYS A 669 -6.05 -14.22 9.04
C CYS A 669 -5.33 -14.62 10.33
N LEU A 670 -4.21 -13.98 10.68
CA LEU A 670 -3.51 -14.19 11.95
C LEU A 670 -4.44 -13.92 13.15
N GLY A 671 -5.14 -12.79 13.14
CA GLY A 671 -6.06 -12.42 14.22
C GLY A 671 -7.26 -13.38 14.32
N TYR A 672 -7.89 -13.68 13.19
CA TYR A 672 -9.04 -14.58 13.13
C TYR A 672 -8.69 -16.01 13.60
N THR A 673 -7.55 -16.54 13.15
CA THR A 673 -7.09 -17.89 13.53
C THR A 673 -6.67 -17.95 15.00
N ALA A 674 -6.02 -16.91 15.52
CA ALA A 674 -5.66 -16.82 16.92
C ALA A 674 -6.89 -16.71 17.84
N ALA A 675 -7.93 -15.99 17.41
CA ALA A 675 -9.20 -15.88 18.14
C ALA A 675 -9.98 -17.21 18.15
N ALA A 676 -9.97 -17.94 17.03
CA ALA A 676 -10.65 -19.22 16.87
C ALA A 676 -9.96 -20.41 17.55
N GLY A 677 -8.65 -20.30 17.82
CA GLY A 677 -7.89 -21.34 18.53
C GLY A 677 -8.30 -21.42 20.00
N SER A 678 -9.01 -22.48 20.39
CA SER A 678 -9.36 -22.74 21.79
C SER A 678 -8.10 -22.91 22.63
N GLY A 679 -8.03 -22.20 23.76
CA GLY A 679 -6.98 -22.31 24.77
C GLY A 679 -7.03 -23.65 25.51
N ARG A 680 -6.89 -24.78 24.81
CA ARG A 680 -6.60 -26.04 25.47
C ARG A 680 -5.13 -25.97 25.87
N PRO A 681 -4.78 -25.95 27.17
CA PRO A 681 -3.39 -26.06 27.57
C PRO A 681 -2.82 -27.34 26.95
N PRO A 682 -1.51 -27.37 26.61
CA PRO A 682 -0.88 -28.61 26.21
C PRO A 682 -1.20 -29.63 27.30
N THR A 683 -1.91 -30.70 26.93
CA THR A 683 -2.09 -31.85 27.82
C THR A 683 -0.68 -32.27 28.21
N ALA A 684 -0.35 -32.12 29.51
CA ALA A 684 0.86 -32.69 30.06
C ALA A 684 0.95 -34.13 29.56
N SER A 685 2.05 -34.47 28.91
CA SER A 685 2.35 -35.86 28.58
C SER A 685 2.18 -36.66 29.87
N PRO A 686 1.47 -37.80 29.89
CA PRO A 686 1.49 -38.65 31.07
C PRO A 686 2.95 -38.97 31.33
N ALA A 687 3.41 -38.64 32.54
CA ALA A 687 4.73 -39.04 33.01
C ALA A 687 4.86 -40.54 32.80
N ALA A 688 5.96 -40.96 32.17
CA ALA A 688 6.29 -42.38 32.09
C ALA A 688 6.35 -42.93 33.52
N PRO A 689 5.70 -44.08 33.81
CA PRO A 689 5.88 -44.74 35.10
C PRO A 689 7.37 -45.13 35.23
N ALA A 690 7.90 -44.86 36.43
CA ALA A 690 9.29 -45.02 36.82
C ALA A 690 9.83 -46.44 36.66
#